data_AF-A0A921K577-F1
#
_entry.id   AF-A0A921K577-F1
#
_cell.length_a   1.000
_cell.length_b   1.000
_cell.length_c   1.000
_cell.angle_alpha   90.00
_cell.angle_beta   90.00
_cell.angle_gamma   90.00
#
_symmetry.space_group_name_H-M   'P 1'
#
loop_
_entity.id
_entity.type
_entity.pdbx_description
1 polymer ?
#
loop_
_entity_poly.entity_id
_entity_poly.type
_entity_poly.pdbx_seq_one_letter_code
_entity_poly.pdbx_strand_id
1 'polypeptide(L)'
;MFDQTPGNVGEYHVELSAQGLDNIEKALGTNYAYPQVAADVTTKGTLTINQGEATVTLNSGDSKTYDAKQTLPSGLNLNKYNVTYDATVYSADGEAQTLKLTADDLQIVGNATNVGTYQVKLSQAGQEKLKQLTGNNGANYKWTFKTTANYIVTAATADAKLNGSNQKTFDGTAVTTAQVNSNGQILVHFTFPGSTTESTYALQDGDYIWNAGSAPVNAGTYTITLNKQSILAHLQDSLKKQVNANVTISADDLGGQASFTITPKTITDITISGSDQSKTYNGKSADLDVNGLKITANGTVTNTPLVNPGITASDFTWYDAAGKKLDGVPTDAGTYQAHLNANTLVALQKANPNYKLNISSKAKFTLDATLTIEFEDTQEGNKQVGQTITKSGVAGSTVDNLDLKLPENYELAPDQELPTSYTFGKALSQNLYIKLVHKTAIVDPTDSATNPTKDESWFKKNDLVKDVTRTINYEGLSEEQLAQISEDQKKQTVEFTRTAVYDLVTGKLVANSEGQWTAVDGKDTFAGFTPKEFAGYTTNPNKVEQVKVTGNDKDSEVTVTYTVNTQTGKISYVDSDGKEVGQTPLSGKTGEAVDVIPQAPAGWKIVSGQDIPKTVVATADGIPTVTVRVEHDTIIVTPETPSGDVPTGPVPGDPSKNYDHLDTLTKTPTRTITVVTPSGAKLVITQKVTFTRTATFDKVTGKVTYSEWKVDGNTQWDAYTAPTFSGYTASQSKVAAEKVSVDTADSNIKITYKQDEVPTPEPKPDKPAKPNKESEKKHNHSKANKKGYDSNNNPKYEGMPTGRNKRANGPVKAADAESGKRTIGKAERKQLANKLNAKPKSVQDLLPQTGSEHKHTLGLIGTLLAGLGWISLLGVEKRKKKDE
;
A
#
# COMPACT_ATOMS: atom_id res chain seq x y z
N MET A 1 31.92 38.69 -175.19
CA MET A 1 32.06 39.13 -173.79
C MET A 1 30.72 38.95 -173.11
N PHE A 2 30.65 38.98 -171.77
CA PHE A 2 29.36 39.03 -171.10
C PHE A 2 28.76 40.44 -171.19
N ASP A 3 27.43 40.53 -171.22
CA ASP A 3 26.69 41.79 -171.08
C ASP A 3 26.72 42.33 -169.62
N GLN A 4 26.87 41.44 -168.64
CA GLN A 4 27.14 41.75 -167.24
C GLN A 4 27.97 40.61 -166.58
N THR A 5 28.80 40.94 -165.58
CA THR A 5 29.64 39.93 -164.89
C THR A 5 28.79 38.84 -164.21
N PRO A 6 28.98 37.54 -164.52
CA PRO A 6 28.26 36.47 -163.85
C PRO A 6 28.72 36.27 -162.40
N GLY A 7 27.77 36.11 -161.47
CA GLY A 7 28.05 35.85 -160.04
C GLY A 7 26.81 35.53 -159.19
N ASN A 8 25.64 36.02 -159.59
CA ASN A 8 24.34 35.65 -159.03
C ASN A 8 23.68 34.51 -159.82
N VAL A 9 22.68 33.84 -159.25
CA VAL A 9 21.74 33.01 -160.04
C VAL A 9 21.08 33.88 -161.13
N GLY A 10 20.96 33.34 -162.35
CA GLY A 10 20.34 34.07 -163.46
C GLY A 10 20.85 33.65 -164.83
N GLU A 11 20.32 34.30 -165.85
CA GLU A 11 20.77 34.16 -167.24
C GLU A 11 21.64 35.36 -167.64
N TYR A 12 22.76 35.07 -168.30
CA TYR A 12 23.78 36.02 -168.72
C TYR A 12 24.08 35.80 -170.20
N HIS A 13 24.18 36.88 -170.97
CA HIS A 13 24.41 36.72 -172.41
C HIS A 13 25.89 36.86 -172.74
N VAL A 14 26.39 35.97 -173.59
CA VAL A 14 27.71 36.07 -174.22
C VAL A 14 27.53 36.58 -175.63
N GLU A 15 27.95 37.82 -175.85
CA GLU A 15 28.02 38.43 -177.19
C GLU A 15 29.35 38.07 -177.87
N LEU A 16 29.35 37.98 -179.20
CA LEU A 16 30.59 37.87 -179.95
C LEU A 16 31.35 39.20 -179.84
N SER A 17 32.60 39.18 -179.37
CA SER A 17 33.41 40.40 -179.29
C SER A 17 33.82 40.88 -180.69
N ALA A 18 34.24 42.15 -180.81
CA ALA A 18 34.84 42.66 -182.04
C ALA A 18 36.01 41.76 -182.52
N GLN A 19 36.88 41.33 -181.60
CA GLN A 19 37.93 40.35 -181.90
C GLN A 19 37.40 39.00 -182.43
N GLY A 20 36.21 38.58 -182.01
CA GLY A 20 35.52 37.40 -182.55
C GLY A 20 34.99 37.60 -183.96
N LEU A 21 34.59 38.82 -184.33
CA LEU A 21 34.16 39.18 -185.69
C LEU A 21 35.35 39.28 -186.66
N ASP A 22 36.43 39.97 -186.27
CA ASP A 22 37.72 40.00 -186.97
C ASP A 22 38.19 38.58 -187.37
N ASN A 23 37.97 37.62 -186.48
CA ASN A 23 38.37 36.23 -186.66
C ASN A 23 37.45 35.47 -187.64
N ILE A 24 36.18 35.86 -187.78
CA ILE A 24 35.24 35.28 -188.75
C ILE A 24 35.51 35.81 -190.16
N GLU A 25 35.66 37.14 -190.31
CA GLU A 25 35.93 37.75 -191.62
C GLU A 25 37.21 37.16 -192.26
N LYS A 26 38.30 37.12 -191.49
CA LYS A 26 39.59 36.53 -191.91
C LYS A 26 39.50 35.04 -192.27
N ALA A 27 38.54 34.31 -191.72
CA ALA A 27 38.39 32.87 -191.96
C ALA A 27 37.59 32.54 -193.22
N LEU A 28 36.72 33.44 -193.69
CA LEU A 28 35.74 33.16 -194.76
C LEU A 28 35.94 34.01 -196.04
N GLY A 29 36.56 35.19 -195.94
CA GLY A 29 36.98 36.00 -197.08
C GLY A 29 35.88 36.81 -197.77
N THR A 30 36.29 37.70 -198.68
CA THR A 30 35.47 38.82 -199.21
C THR A 30 34.33 38.44 -200.18
N ASN A 31 33.96 37.16 -200.28
CA ASN A 31 32.95 36.68 -201.24
C ASN A 31 31.52 36.68 -200.69
N TYR A 32 31.34 37.00 -199.40
CA TYR A 32 30.03 37.14 -198.76
C TYR A 32 29.99 38.42 -197.92
N ALA A 33 28.78 38.94 -197.67
CA ALA A 33 28.59 40.00 -196.70
C ALA A 33 28.44 39.42 -195.29
N TYR A 34 29.20 39.95 -194.32
CA TYR A 34 29.09 39.64 -192.90
C TYR A 34 28.78 40.92 -192.10
N PRO A 35 28.16 40.82 -190.91
CA PRO A 35 28.22 41.85 -189.86
C PRO A 35 29.58 42.55 -189.82
N GLN A 36 29.62 43.87 -190.05
CA GLN A 36 30.87 44.64 -190.16
C GLN A 36 31.26 45.30 -188.82
N VAL A 37 30.30 45.48 -187.92
CA VAL A 37 30.53 45.91 -186.54
C VAL A 37 29.77 45.00 -185.56
N ALA A 38 30.20 44.98 -184.29
CA ALA A 38 29.55 44.16 -183.27
C ALA A 38 28.05 44.45 -183.05
N ALA A 39 27.61 45.67 -183.37
CA ALA A 39 26.19 46.05 -183.34
C ALA A 39 25.33 45.34 -184.41
N ASP A 40 25.94 44.81 -185.47
CA ASP A 40 25.24 44.08 -186.54
C ASP A 40 24.96 42.61 -186.14
N VAL A 41 25.53 42.11 -185.04
CA VAL A 41 25.32 40.74 -184.55
C VAL A 41 24.08 40.69 -183.66
N THR A 42 22.95 40.29 -184.25
CA THR A 42 21.64 40.24 -183.58
C THR A 42 21.40 39.02 -182.69
N THR A 43 22.37 38.09 -182.59
CA THR A 43 22.27 36.85 -181.81
C THR A 43 23.28 36.79 -180.68
N LYS A 44 22.83 36.35 -179.49
CA LYS A 44 23.67 36.14 -178.31
C LYS A 44 23.70 34.66 -177.91
N GLY A 45 24.79 34.22 -177.29
CA GLY A 45 24.82 32.96 -176.54
C GLY A 45 24.34 33.15 -175.11
N THR A 46 23.88 32.09 -174.46
CA THR A 46 23.34 32.11 -173.08
C THR A 46 24.22 31.30 -172.13
N LEU A 47 24.48 31.85 -170.94
CA LEU A 47 25.00 31.14 -169.77
C LEU A 47 23.97 31.25 -168.64
N THR A 48 23.57 30.12 -168.05
CA THR A 48 22.70 30.09 -166.87
C THR A 48 23.49 29.68 -165.64
N ILE A 49 23.51 30.53 -164.61
CA ILE A 49 23.95 30.14 -163.26
C ILE A 49 22.73 29.63 -162.50
N ASN A 50 22.82 28.38 -162.01
CA ASN A 50 21.79 27.73 -161.20
C ASN A 50 21.96 28.04 -159.70
N GLN A 51 20.89 27.86 -158.91
CA GLN A 51 20.97 27.99 -157.45
C GLN A 51 21.84 26.89 -156.82
N GLY A 52 22.65 27.24 -155.82
CA GLY A 52 23.23 26.25 -154.91
C GLY A 52 22.18 25.72 -153.92
N GLU A 53 22.40 24.54 -153.34
CA GLU A 53 21.60 24.06 -152.19
C GLU A 53 22.41 24.22 -150.90
N ALA A 54 21.75 24.63 -149.81
CA ALA A 54 22.40 24.80 -148.51
C ALA A 54 21.45 24.47 -147.34
N THR A 55 21.81 23.47 -146.52
CA THR A 55 21.14 23.15 -145.26
C THR A 55 21.82 23.85 -144.10
N VAL A 56 21.07 24.71 -143.41
CA VAL A 56 21.51 25.41 -142.20
C VAL A 56 21.05 24.62 -140.98
N THR A 57 21.96 24.36 -140.05
CA THR A 57 21.72 23.65 -138.79
C THR A 57 22.09 24.53 -137.59
N LEU A 58 21.46 24.29 -136.45
CA LEU A 58 21.75 24.95 -135.18
C LEU A 58 22.02 23.87 -134.15
N ASN A 59 23.23 23.88 -133.57
CA ASN A 59 23.67 22.88 -132.59
C ASN A 59 23.89 23.58 -131.24
N SER A 60 23.17 23.16 -130.19
CA SER A 60 23.23 23.78 -128.86
C SER A 60 22.55 22.95 -127.76
N GLY A 61 22.89 23.30 -126.52
CA GLY A 61 22.16 22.93 -125.30
C GLY A 61 22.50 23.91 -124.18
N ASP A 62 21.74 25.01 -124.08
CA ASP A 62 21.83 25.97 -122.98
C ASP A 62 20.77 25.69 -121.91
N SER A 63 20.95 26.19 -120.68
CA SER A 63 20.06 25.86 -119.56
C SER A 63 20.09 26.83 -118.39
N LYS A 64 19.02 26.85 -117.60
CA LYS A 64 18.96 27.51 -116.28
C LYS A 64 18.20 26.67 -115.25
N THR A 65 18.31 27.06 -113.98
CA THR A 65 17.39 26.64 -112.91
C THR A 65 16.17 27.56 -112.85
N TYR A 66 15.03 27.05 -112.41
CA TYR A 66 13.78 27.80 -112.26
C TYR A 66 13.91 28.98 -111.29
N ASP A 67 13.63 30.19 -111.78
CA ASP A 67 13.71 31.47 -111.07
C ASP A 67 12.37 32.23 -111.09
N ALA A 68 11.29 31.53 -111.44
CA ALA A 68 9.95 32.07 -111.72
C ALA A 68 9.87 33.15 -112.82
N LYS A 69 10.88 33.27 -113.71
CA LYS A 69 10.89 34.25 -114.81
C LYS A 69 10.95 33.56 -116.17
N GLN A 70 10.31 34.17 -117.18
CA GLN A 70 10.45 33.70 -118.56
C GLN A 70 11.86 33.96 -119.09
N THR A 71 12.46 32.97 -119.73
CA THR A 71 13.66 33.17 -120.55
C THR A 71 13.24 33.86 -121.86
N LEU A 72 13.85 35.01 -122.16
CA LEU A 72 13.75 35.71 -123.43
C LEU A 72 14.99 35.41 -124.30
N PRO A 73 14.99 35.64 -125.63
CA PRO A 73 16.15 35.38 -126.48
C PRO A 73 17.43 36.12 -126.04
N SER A 74 17.29 37.32 -125.45
CA SER A 74 18.39 38.10 -124.85
C SER A 74 18.98 37.48 -123.57
N GLY A 75 18.32 36.49 -122.98
CA GLY A 75 18.80 35.70 -121.85
C GLY A 75 19.45 34.36 -122.25
N LEU A 76 19.51 34.02 -123.54
CA LEU A 76 20.21 32.83 -124.02
C LEU A 76 21.73 33.07 -124.02
N ASN A 77 22.50 32.09 -123.55
CA ASN A 77 23.96 32.11 -123.65
C ASN A 77 24.36 31.77 -125.09
N LEU A 78 24.45 32.79 -125.95
CA LEU A 78 24.76 32.65 -127.39
C LEU A 78 26.03 31.81 -127.67
N ASN A 79 27.00 31.78 -126.75
CA ASN A 79 28.23 30.97 -126.88
C ASN A 79 27.98 29.45 -126.80
N LYS A 80 26.76 29.01 -126.42
CA LYS A 80 26.33 27.61 -126.51
C LYS A 80 25.78 27.25 -127.89
N TYR A 81 25.34 28.23 -128.67
CA TYR A 81 24.65 28.06 -129.94
C TYR A 81 25.62 28.22 -131.12
N ASN A 82 25.76 27.17 -131.92
CA ASN A 82 26.57 27.18 -133.14
C ASN A 82 25.70 26.99 -134.40
N VAL A 83 25.93 27.81 -135.43
CA VAL A 83 25.27 27.70 -136.75
C VAL A 83 26.23 27.03 -137.73
N THR A 84 25.79 25.96 -138.37
CA THR A 84 26.62 25.14 -139.28
C THR A 84 25.90 24.87 -140.59
N TYR A 85 26.67 24.78 -141.67
CA TYR A 85 26.19 24.51 -143.03
C TYR A 85 26.69 23.14 -143.51
N ASP A 86 25.93 22.48 -144.40
CA ASP A 86 26.34 21.23 -145.06
C ASP A 86 27.30 21.47 -146.25
N ALA A 87 27.19 22.62 -146.91
CA ALA A 87 28.09 23.11 -147.93
C ALA A 87 28.57 24.54 -147.60
N THR A 88 29.74 24.94 -148.10
CA THR A 88 30.24 26.31 -147.91
C THR A 88 29.34 27.31 -148.63
N VAL A 89 28.85 28.29 -147.87
CA VAL A 89 28.01 29.39 -148.35
C VAL A 89 28.93 30.55 -148.77
N TYR A 90 28.69 31.11 -149.96
CA TYR A 90 29.47 32.21 -150.52
C TYR A 90 28.62 33.44 -150.85
N SER A 91 29.24 34.62 -150.88
CA SER A 91 28.68 35.85 -151.46
C SER A 91 28.90 35.92 -152.98
N ALA A 92 28.25 36.87 -153.65
CA ALA A 92 28.26 37.03 -155.11
C ALA A 92 29.64 37.39 -155.72
N ASP A 93 30.62 37.74 -154.88
CA ASP A 93 32.03 37.97 -155.19
C ASP A 93 32.92 36.74 -154.94
N GLY A 94 32.39 35.68 -154.33
CA GLY A 94 33.08 34.42 -154.06
C GLY A 94 33.62 34.25 -152.63
N GLU A 95 33.40 35.20 -151.72
CA GLU A 95 33.90 35.11 -150.33
C GLU A 95 33.01 34.25 -149.42
N ALA A 96 33.63 33.51 -148.50
CA ALA A 96 32.93 32.52 -147.66
C ALA A 96 32.23 33.15 -146.44
N GLN A 97 30.95 32.86 -146.25
CA GLN A 97 30.06 33.55 -145.31
C GLN A 97 29.75 32.74 -144.05
N THR A 98 29.73 33.41 -142.89
CA THR A 98 29.37 32.80 -141.58
C THR A 98 28.45 33.71 -140.76
N LEU A 99 27.45 33.12 -140.08
CA LEU A 99 26.46 33.89 -139.33
C LEU A 99 26.90 34.08 -137.87
N LYS A 100 27.43 35.26 -137.56
CA LYS A 100 27.64 35.67 -136.16
C LYS A 100 26.29 35.99 -135.49
N LEU A 101 25.89 35.13 -134.57
CA LEU A 101 24.65 35.25 -133.80
C LEU A 101 24.65 36.47 -132.87
N THR A 102 23.45 37.02 -132.70
CA THR A 102 23.00 38.05 -131.76
C THR A 102 21.68 37.59 -131.14
N ALA A 103 21.18 38.29 -130.11
CA ALA A 103 19.95 37.87 -129.40
C ALA A 103 18.74 37.71 -130.34
N ASP A 104 18.61 38.61 -131.32
CA ASP A 104 17.48 38.65 -132.26
C ASP A 104 17.59 37.60 -133.38
N ASP A 105 18.75 36.95 -133.56
CA ASP A 105 18.94 35.86 -134.53
C ASP A 105 18.37 34.53 -134.04
N LEU A 106 18.03 34.41 -132.75
CA LEU A 106 17.44 33.21 -132.16
C LEU A 106 16.02 33.50 -131.66
N GLN A 107 15.15 32.49 -131.72
CA GLN A 107 13.80 32.51 -131.15
C GLN A 107 13.57 31.25 -130.31
N ILE A 108 13.09 31.44 -129.08
CA ILE A 108 12.64 30.33 -128.22
C ILE A 108 11.23 29.93 -128.68
N VAL A 109 10.98 28.63 -128.82
CA VAL A 109 9.69 28.07 -129.23
C VAL A 109 8.82 27.85 -128.00
N GLY A 110 7.90 28.79 -127.76
CA GLY A 110 7.02 28.79 -126.59
C GLY A 110 7.63 29.44 -125.36
N ASN A 111 6.91 29.37 -124.24
CA ASN A 111 7.23 30.14 -123.03
C ASN A 111 8.15 29.36 -122.08
N ALA A 112 9.45 29.60 -122.19
CA ALA A 112 10.51 29.02 -121.35
C ALA A 112 10.55 29.61 -119.92
N THR A 113 9.47 29.42 -119.18
CA THR A 113 9.28 29.88 -117.79
C THR A 113 9.26 28.72 -116.78
N ASN A 114 8.60 27.62 -117.13
CA ASN A 114 8.46 26.43 -116.28
C ASN A 114 9.61 25.44 -116.53
N VAL A 115 9.71 24.41 -115.69
CA VAL A 115 10.64 23.28 -115.88
C VAL A 115 10.26 22.47 -117.12
N GLY A 116 11.27 22.12 -117.92
CA GLY A 116 11.10 21.34 -119.14
C GLY A 116 12.18 21.61 -120.20
N THR A 117 12.10 20.87 -121.30
CA THR A 117 12.95 21.05 -122.48
C THR A 117 12.19 21.82 -123.56
N TYR A 118 12.68 23.01 -123.86
CA TYR A 118 12.18 23.89 -124.91
C TYR A 118 13.04 23.76 -126.16
N GLN A 119 12.49 24.14 -127.32
CA GLN A 119 13.26 24.30 -128.55
C GLN A 119 13.67 25.75 -128.74
N VAL A 120 14.84 25.97 -129.30
CA VAL A 120 15.33 27.25 -129.82
C VAL A 120 15.62 27.05 -131.29
N LYS A 121 15.23 28.02 -132.12
CA LYS A 121 15.51 27.99 -133.55
C LYS A 121 16.03 29.30 -134.08
N LEU A 122 16.63 29.28 -135.27
CA LEU A 122 17.00 30.51 -135.97
C LEU A 122 15.75 31.36 -136.23
N SER A 123 15.80 32.64 -135.87
CA SER A 123 14.70 33.59 -136.05
C SER A 123 14.48 33.90 -137.54
N GLN A 124 13.37 34.57 -137.87
CA GLN A 124 13.21 35.08 -139.24
C GLN A 124 14.30 36.10 -139.57
N ALA A 125 14.66 36.98 -138.64
CA ALA A 125 15.76 37.92 -138.79
C ALA A 125 17.11 37.21 -139.02
N GLY A 126 17.41 36.13 -138.29
CA GLY A 126 18.63 35.34 -138.50
C GLY A 126 18.67 34.63 -139.86
N GLN A 127 17.51 34.19 -140.38
CA GLN A 127 17.39 33.62 -141.73
C GLN A 127 17.54 34.69 -142.82
N GLU A 128 16.98 35.88 -142.63
CA GLU A 128 17.07 37.01 -143.56
C GLU A 128 18.47 37.63 -143.59
N LYS A 129 19.11 37.77 -142.42
CA LYS A 129 20.51 38.17 -142.27
C LYS A 129 21.46 37.21 -143.01
N LEU A 130 21.23 35.89 -142.91
CA LEU A 130 22.00 34.92 -143.69
C LEU A 130 21.79 35.06 -145.21
N LYS A 131 20.54 35.29 -145.65
CA LYS A 131 20.23 35.57 -147.06
C LYS A 131 20.91 36.85 -147.57
N GLN A 132 20.96 37.89 -146.74
CA GLN A 132 21.64 39.15 -147.06
C GLN A 132 23.16 38.96 -147.23
N LEU A 133 23.81 38.15 -146.38
CA LEU A 133 25.24 37.82 -146.52
C LEU A 133 25.60 37.21 -147.88
N THR A 134 24.69 36.45 -148.52
CA THR A 134 24.95 35.84 -149.84
C THR A 134 24.70 36.76 -151.05
N GLY A 135 24.23 37.99 -150.83
CA GLY A 135 23.74 38.86 -151.90
C GLY A 135 22.44 38.38 -152.55
N ASN A 136 21.96 39.12 -153.56
CA ASN A 136 20.77 38.79 -154.36
C ASN A 136 19.52 38.39 -153.54
N ASN A 137 19.32 39.03 -152.38
CA ASN A 137 18.27 38.71 -151.41
C ASN A 137 18.20 37.22 -151.00
N GLY A 138 19.33 36.51 -151.07
CA GLY A 138 19.43 35.08 -150.79
C GLY A 138 18.99 34.16 -151.94
N ALA A 139 18.58 34.69 -153.09
CA ALA A 139 18.11 33.90 -154.22
C ALA A 139 19.19 33.02 -154.85
N ASN A 140 20.48 33.30 -154.60
CA ASN A 140 21.61 32.48 -155.05
C ASN A 140 21.58 31.05 -154.47
N TYR A 141 20.85 30.82 -153.37
CA TYR A 141 20.73 29.53 -152.71
C TYR A 141 19.28 29.10 -152.45
N LYS A 142 19.03 27.81 -152.62
CA LYS A 142 17.84 27.09 -152.17
C LYS A 142 18.06 26.61 -150.73
N TRP A 143 17.58 27.41 -149.79
CA TRP A 143 17.83 27.24 -148.35
C TRP A 143 16.95 26.18 -147.69
N THR A 144 17.55 25.31 -146.87
CA THR A 144 16.85 24.38 -145.98
C THR A 144 17.23 24.64 -144.52
N PHE A 145 16.30 25.11 -143.68
CA PHE A 145 16.59 25.43 -142.28
C PHE A 145 16.21 24.28 -141.33
N LYS A 146 17.19 23.49 -140.90
CA LYS A 146 17.09 22.45 -139.86
C LYS A 146 17.65 22.96 -138.53
N THR A 147 17.20 24.15 -138.10
CA THR A 147 17.87 24.96 -137.08
C THR A 147 17.30 24.78 -135.66
N THR A 148 16.87 23.59 -135.25
CA THR A 148 16.29 23.33 -133.91
C THR A 148 17.32 22.78 -132.92
N ALA A 149 17.48 23.44 -131.77
CA ALA A 149 18.34 23.01 -130.66
C ALA A 149 17.62 23.14 -129.30
N ASN A 150 18.09 22.43 -128.27
CA ASN A 150 17.44 22.41 -126.96
C ASN A 150 17.76 23.64 -126.09
N TYR A 151 16.83 23.99 -125.21
CA TYR A 151 17.03 24.83 -124.02
C TYR A 151 16.33 24.20 -122.82
N ILE A 152 17.01 24.03 -121.69
CA ILE A 152 16.49 23.27 -120.54
C ILE A 152 16.30 24.18 -119.32
N VAL A 153 15.10 24.16 -118.74
CA VAL A 153 14.85 24.73 -117.41
C VAL A 153 14.75 23.59 -116.40
N THR A 154 15.63 23.58 -115.39
CA THR A 154 15.69 22.58 -114.32
C THR A 154 14.98 23.07 -113.05
N ALA A 155 14.48 22.15 -112.23
CA ALA A 155 13.77 22.49 -111.00
C ALA A 155 14.68 23.16 -109.96
N ALA A 156 14.13 24.11 -109.22
CA ALA A 156 14.76 24.68 -108.03
C ALA A 156 14.48 23.84 -106.79
N THR A 157 15.31 23.98 -105.74
CA THR A 157 15.01 23.43 -104.41
C THR A 157 14.18 24.41 -103.58
N ALA A 158 13.46 23.87 -102.58
CA ALA A 158 12.76 24.62 -101.55
C ALA A 158 13.33 24.30 -100.16
N ASP A 159 13.53 25.32 -99.32
CA ASP A 159 13.68 25.16 -97.88
C ASP A 159 12.33 24.79 -97.25
N ALA A 160 12.31 23.90 -96.24
CA ALA A 160 11.14 23.73 -95.38
C ALA A 160 11.51 23.59 -93.90
N LYS A 161 10.88 24.41 -93.04
CA LYS A 161 11.20 24.49 -91.61
C LYS A 161 9.96 24.32 -90.75
N LEU A 162 9.98 23.32 -89.87
CA LEU A 162 8.99 23.17 -88.79
C LEU A 162 9.24 24.25 -87.73
N ASN A 163 8.18 24.94 -87.30
CA ASN A 163 8.27 25.87 -86.18
C ASN A 163 6.98 25.83 -85.31
N GLY A 164 6.98 26.67 -84.28
CA GLY A 164 5.79 26.99 -83.50
C GLY A 164 5.60 26.14 -82.24
N SER A 165 4.46 26.34 -81.59
CA SER A 165 4.17 25.75 -80.29
C SER A 165 2.67 25.55 -80.08
N ASN A 166 2.27 24.51 -79.34
CA ASN A 166 0.87 24.26 -79.01
C ASN A 166 0.72 23.55 -77.66
N GLN A 167 -0.51 23.40 -77.15
CA GLN A 167 -0.75 22.78 -75.85
C GLN A 167 -2.12 22.11 -75.67
N LYS A 168 -2.20 21.15 -74.74
CA LYS A 168 -3.45 20.63 -74.16
C LYS A 168 -3.36 20.63 -72.63
N THR A 169 -4.48 20.49 -71.94
CA THR A 169 -4.49 20.12 -70.50
C THR A 169 -4.45 18.59 -70.37
N PHE A 170 -3.82 18.10 -69.29
CA PHE A 170 -3.78 16.66 -68.98
C PHE A 170 -5.20 16.06 -68.88
N ASP A 171 -5.49 15.11 -69.77
CA ASP A 171 -6.76 14.40 -69.91
C ASP A 171 -6.60 12.86 -69.87
N GLY A 172 -5.39 12.37 -69.57
CA GLY A 172 -5.04 10.94 -69.55
C GLY A 172 -4.89 10.29 -70.93
N THR A 173 -4.97 11.05 -72.03
CA THR A 173 -4.87 10.52 -73.41
C THR A 173 -3.65 11.05 -74.15
N ALA A 174 -3.08 10.21 -75.01
CA ALA A 174 -1.96 10.57 -75.87
C ALA A 174 -2.31 11.73 -76.81
N VAL A 175 -1.34 12.59 -77.11
CA VAL A 175 -1.51 13.68 -78.09
C VAL A 175 -1.72 13.09 -79.48
N THR A 176 -2.82 13.48 -80.13
CA THR A 176 -3.09 13.14 -81.54
C THR A 176 -2.58 14.22 -82.48
N THR A 177 -2.35 13.90 -83.76
CA THR A 177 -1.95 14.90 -84.76
C THR A 177 -2.99 16.01 -84.95
N ALA A 178 -4.27 15.70 -84.78
CA ALA A 178 -5.34 16.70 -84.73
C ALA A 178 -5.17 17.68 -83.54
N GLN A 179 -4.64 17.23 -82.40
CA GLN A 179 -4.26 18.09 -81.29
C GLN A 179 -2.96 18.87 -81.58
N VAL A 180 -1.94 18.26 -82.22
CA VAL A 180 -0.71 18.97 -82.66
C VAL A 180 -1.03 20.16 -83.57
N ASN A 181 -1.85 19.94 -84.60
CA ASN A 181 -2.25 20.96 -85.57
C ASN A 181 -3.34 21.92 -85.05
N SER A 182 -3.90 21.69 -83.86
CA SER A 182 -5.00 22.52 -83.34
C SER A 182 -4.58 23.99 -83.25
N ASN A 183 -5.50 24.92 -83.51
CA ASN A 183 -5.22 26.36 -83.58
C ASN A 183 -4.22 26.79 -84.69
N GLY A 184 -3.69 25.87 -85.51
CA GLY A 184 -2.77 26.18 -86.62
C GLY A 184 -1.39 26.68 -86.20
N GLN A 185 -0.97 26.47 -84.94
CA GLN A 185 0.26 27.05 -84.38
C GLN A 185 1.52 26.20 -84.56
N ILE A 186 1.41 24.96 -85.05
CA ILE A 186 2.54 24.10 -85.43
C ILE A 186 2.37 23.77 -86.90
N LEU A 187 3.28 24.28 -87.74
CA LEU A 187 3.24 24.16 -89.20
C LEU A 187 4.66 24.00 -89.76
N VAL A 188 4.74 23.45 -90.98
CA VAL A 188 5.95 23.45 -91.80
C VAL A 188 5.86 24.61 -92.79
N HIS A 189 6.84 25.52 -92.74
CA HIS A 189 6.88 26.74 -93.55
C HIS A 189 7.87 26.56 -94.71
N PHE A 190 7.44 26.87 -95.94
CA PHE A 190 8.24 26.71 -97.15
C PHE A 190 8.87 28.04 -97.62
N THR A 191 10.02 27.97 -98.30
CA THR A 191 10.57 29.09 -99.07
C THR A 191 11.10 28.58 -100.41
N PHE A 192 10.68 29.21 -101.51
CA PHE A 192 11.05 28.83 -102.88
C PHE A 192 10.97 30.01 -103.87
N PRO A 193 11.66 29.96 -105.03
CA PRO A 193 11.67 31.05 -106.01
C PRO A 193 10.27 31.43 -106.50
N GLY A 194 9.98 32.73 -106.50
CA GLY A 194 8.69 33.30 -106.93
C GLY A 194 7.61 33.35 -105.85
N SER A 195 7.81 32.76 -104.67
CA SER A 195 6.84 32.91 -103.57
C SER A 195 6.85 34.34 -103.01
N THR A 196 5.65 34.88 -102.77
CA THR A 196 5.43 36.21 -102.15
C THR A 196 4.54 36.16 -100.90
N THR A 197 3.98 34.98 -100.61
CA THR A 197 3.20 34.67 -99.41
C THR A 197 3.79 33.43 -98.77
N GLU A 198 3.92 33.39 -97.45
CA GLU A 198 4.49 32.23 -96.77
C GLU A 198 3.58 31.01 -96.92
N SER A 199 4.05 30.00 -97.65
CA SER A 199 3.33 28.74 -97.83
C SER A 199 3.52 27.85 -96.62
N THR A 200 2.45 27.23 -96.15
CA THR A 200 2.46 26.36 -94.95
C THR A 200 1.88 24.98 -95.23
N TYR A 201 2.33 23.97 -94.47
CA TYR A 201 1.80 22.62 -94.45
C TYR A 201 1.52 22.17 -93.01
N ALA A 202 0.31 21.65 -92.77
CA ALA A 202 -0.09 21.03 -91.50
C ALA A 202 0.22 19.54 -91.50
N LEU A 203 0.75 19.03 -90.40
CA LEU A 203 1.32 17.68 -90.30
C LEU A 203 0.25 16.59 -90.41
N GLN A 204 0.60 15.45 -90.98
CA GLN A 204 -0.20 14.22 -91.01
C GLN A 204 0.44 13.15 -90.11
N ASP A 205 -0.27 12.04 -89.89
CA ASP A 205 0.23 10.94 -89.06
C ASP A 205 1.50 10.33 -89.68
N GLY A 206 2.60 10.32 -88.91
CA GLY A 206 3.90 9.82 -89.33
C GLY A 206 4.88 10.87 -89.87
N ASP A 207 4.43 12.10 -90.16
CA ASP A 207 5.28 13.19 -90.69
C ASP A 207 6.31 13.73 -89.70
N TYR A 208 6.15 13.41 -88.43
CA TYR A 208 6.93 13.95 -87.33
C TYR A 208 7.22 12.85 -86.30
N ILE A 209 8.30 13.05 -85.55
CA ILE A 209 8.66 12.23 -84.40
C ILE A 209 8.65 13.07 -83.14
N TRP A 210 8.36 12.40 -82.03
CA TRP A 210 8.48 12.95 -80.68
C TRP A 210 9.87 12.67 -80.14
N ASN A 211 10.52 13.65 -79.50
CA ASN A 211 11.79 13.41 -78.80
C ASN A 211 11.64 12.45 -77.59
N ALA A 212 10.39 12.14 -77.19
CA ALA A 212 10.06 11.10 -76.22
C ALA A 212 9.87 9.68 -76.85
N GLY A 213 10.10 9.54 -78.16
CA GLY A 213 9.93 8.28 -78.92
C GLY A 213 8.47 7.96 -79.29
N SER A 214 7.50 8.30 -78.44
CA SER A 214 6.07 8.09 -78.67
C SER A 214 5.23 9.33 -78.32
N ALA A 215 3.94 9.30 -78.71
CA ALA A 215 3.00 10.39 -78.42
C ALA A 215 2.81 10.56 -76.90
N PRO A 216 3.08 11.75 -76.33
CA PRO A 216 3.08 11.95 -74.89
C PRO A 216 1.66 11.94 -74.29
N VAL A 217 1.57 11.44 -73.06
CA VAL A 217 0.32 11.37 -72.26
C VAL A 217 0.39 12.24 -71.00
N ASN A 218 1.56 12.29 -70.36
CA ASN A 218 1.79 12.94 -69.07
C ASN A 218 2.05 14.44 -69.23
N ALA A 219 1.91 15.21 -68.14
CA ALA A 219 2.23 16.63 -68.16
C ALA A 219 3.73 16.90 -68.35
N GLY A 220 4.04 17.91 -69.15
CA GLY A 220 5.40 18.28 -69.55
C GLY A 220 5.45 19.02 -70.88
N THR A 221 6.61 19.56 -71.23
CA THR A 221 6.87 20.16 -72.55
C THR A 221 7.70 19.20 -73.39
N TYR A 222 7.19 18.85 -74.55
CA TYR A 222 7.76 17.87 -75.48
C TYR A 222 8.20 18.58 -76.76
N THR A 223 9.27 18.10 -77.38
CA THR A 223 9.76 18.61 -78.68
C THR A 223 9.37 17.66 -79.80
N ILE A 224 8.97 18.25 -80.93
CA ILE A 224 8.60 17.60 -82.18
C ILE A 224 9.63 17.98 -83.25
N THR A 225 10.12 16.99 -84.00
CA THR A 225 10.98 17.20 -85.18
C THR A 225 10.43 16.45 -86.39
N LEU A 226 10.78 16.90 -87.59
CA LEU A 226 10.32 16.29 -88.84
C LEU A 226 10.86 14.86 -89.03
N ASN A 227 9.96 13.93 -89.37
CA ASN A 227 10.34 12.62 -89.90
C ASN A 227 10.75 12.80 -91.38
N LYS A 228 12.02 13.13 -91.60
CA LYS A 228 12.56 13.47 -92.93
C LYS A 228 12.23 12.46 -94.03
N GLN A 229 12.05 11.18 -93.71
CA GLN A 229 11.74 10.14 -94.70
C GLN A 229 10.25 10.07 -95.05
N SER A 230 9.36 10.19 -94.06
CA SER A 230 7.91 10.08 -94.30
C SER A 230 7.31 11.38 -94.87
N ILE A 231 7.68 12.54 -94.32
CA ILE A 231 7.07 13.82 -94.72
C ILE A 231 7.47 14.25 -96.15
N LEU A 232 8.61 13.79 -96.66
CA LEU A 232 9.17 14.28 -97.93
C LEU A 232 8.21 14.13 -99.11
N ALA A 233 7.48 13.00 -99.18
CA ALA A 233 6.47 12.78 -100.21
C ALA A 233 5.31 13.79 -100.10
N HIS A 234 4.82 14.04 -98.88
CA HIS A 234 3.74 14.99 -98.64
C HIS A 234 4.14 16.45 -98.91
N LEU A 235 5.35 16.86 -98.53
CA LEU A 235 5.89 18.18 -98.88
C LEU A 235 6.06 18.34 -100.39
N GLN A 236 6.62 17.33 -101.06
CA GLN A 236 6.83 17.35 -102.50
C GLN A 236 5.51 17.39 -103.27
N ASP A 237 4.46 16.72 -102.80
CA ASP A 237 3.11 16.79 -103.39
C ASP A 237 2.35 18.07 -103.00
N SER A 238 2.65 18.69 -101.86
CA SER A 238 2.16 20.03 -101.51
C SER A 238 2.76 21.08 -102.44
N LEU A 239 4.08 21.04 -102.67
CA LEU A 239 4.79 21.94 -103.60
C LEU A 239 4.29 21.76 -105.05
N LYS A 240 4.09 20.52 -105.53
CA LYS A 240 3.49 20.27 -106.86
C LYS A 240 2.13 20.94 -107.04
N LYS A 241 1.28 20.98 -106.00
CA LYS A 241 -0.03 21.63 -106.05
C LYS A 241 0.04 23.16 -106.08
N GLN A 242 1.15 23.75 -105.59
CA GLN A 242 1.33 25.20 -105.50
C GLN A 242 2.10 25.79 -106.69
N VAL A 243 3.16 25.11 -107.16
CA VAL A 243 4.08 25.61 -108.19
C VAL A 243 4.36 24.61 -109.32
N ASN A 244 3.56 23.55 -109.45
CA ASN A 244 3.80 22.43 -110.39
C ASN A 244 5.17 21.75 -110.13
N ALA A 245 5.68 21.01 -111.12
CA ALA A 245 7.00 20.38 -111.05
C ALA A 245 8.18 21.36 -111.18
N ASN A 246 7.96 22.66 -110.97
CA ASN A 246 9.00 23.69 -111.05
C ASN A 246 9.98 23.68 -109.87
N VAL A 247 9.53 23.12 -108.73
CA VAL A 247 10.27 23.12 -107.47
C VAL A 247 10.22 21.73 -106.82
N THR A 248 11.37 21.27 -106.37
CA THR A 248 11.56 20.04 -105.61
C THR A 248 12.06 20.33 -104.19
N ILE A 249 12.06 19.31 -103.33
CA ILE A 249 12.61 19.41 -101.98
C ILE A 249 13.39 18.13 -101.64
N SER A 250 14.55 18.27 -101.00
CA SER A 250 15.33 17.14 -100.51
C SER A 250 15.15 16.93 -99.01
N ALA A 251 15.64 15.80 -98.49
CA ALA A 251 15.65 15.56 -97.05
C ALA A 251 16.59 16.50 -96.29
N ASP A 252 17.64 17.04 -96.94
CA ASP A 252 18.62 17.91 -96.29
C ASP A 252 18.09 19.33 -96.09
N ASP A 253 17.23 19.81 -97.00
CA ASP A 253 16.52 21.10 -96.92
C ASP A 253 15.46 21.16 -95.79
N LEU A 254 15.21 20.03 -95.11
CA LEU A 254 14.26 19.92 -94.00
C LEU A 254 14.92 20.24 -92.65
N GLY A 255 14.34 21.19 -91.91
CA GLY A 255 14.84 21.57 -90.59
C GLY A 255 13.78 22.09 -89.62
N GLY A 256 14.25 22.71 -88.53
CA GLY A 256 13.39 23.26 -87.49
C GLY A 256 12.81 22.24 -86.52
N GLN A 257 12.10 22.73 -85.51
CA GLN A 257 11.45 21.96 -84.45
C GLN A 257 10.27 22.75 -83.87
N ALA A 258 9.29 22.05 -83.31
CA ALA A 258 8.15 22.63 -82.61
C ALA A 258 8.05 22.09 -81.17
N SER A 259 7.33 22.80 -80.30
CA SER A 259 7.09 22.35 -78.91
C SER A 259 5.62 22.12 -78.61
N PHE A 260 5.28 20.98 -77.98
CA PHE A 260 3.93 20.70 -77.51
C PHE A 260 3.91 20.53 -75.99
N THR A 261 3.09 21.31 -75.27
CA THR A 261 3.01 21.26 -73.80
C THR A 261 1.70 20.63 -73.33
N ILE A 262 1.81 19.60 -72.50
CA ILE A 262 0.68 19.04 -71.75
C ILE A 262 0.70 19.72 -70.37
N THR A 263 -0.24 20.63 -70.13
CA THR A 263 -0.31 21.38 -68.87
C THR A 263 -0.97 20.55 -67.77
N PRO A 264 -0.43 20.53 -66.53
CA PRO A 264 -1.02 19.80 -65.41
C PRO A 264 -2.47 20.23 -65.14
N LYS A 265 -3.37 19.26 -64.92
CA LYS A 265 -4.77 19.54 -64.59
C LYS A 265 -4.86 20.08 -63.17
N THR A 266 -5.48 21.24 -62.97
CA THR A 266 -5.66 21.79 -61.61
C THR A 266 -6.74 21.02 -60.86
N ILE A 267 -6.46 20.65 -59.60
CA ILE A 267 -7.43 20.10 -58.65
C ILE A 267 -7.51 21.04 -57.46
N THR A 268 -8.73 21.51 -57.14
CA THR A 268 -9.00 22.47 -56.07
C THR A 268 -9.21 21.82 -54.71
N ASP A 269 -9.78 20.61 -54.69
CA ASP A 269 -10.34 19.98 -53.50
C ASP A 269 -9.52 18.71 -53.16
N ILE A 270 -8.29 18.90 -52.69
CA ILE A 270 -7.49 17.80 -52.13
C ILE A 270 -7.63 17.85 -50.62
N THR A 271 -8.37 16.88 -50.10
CA THR A 271 -8.56 16.66 -48.67
C THR A 271 -7.69 15.52 -48.18
N ILE A 272 -7.04 15.71 -47.04
CA ILE A 272 -6.46 14.62 -46.26
C ILE A 272 -7.38 14.40 -45.08
N SER A 273 -8.17 13.34 -45.15
CA SER A 273 -9.26 13.04 -44.24
C SER A 273 -9.15 11.63 -43.68
N GLY A 274 -9.32 11.51 -42.37
CA GLY A 274 -9.64 10.28 -41.67
C GLY A 274 -10.70 10.57 -40.61
N SER A 275 -11.12 9.57 -39.85
CA SER A 275 -11.97 9.78 -38.67
C SER A 275 -11.27 10.66 -37.64
N ASP A 276 -12.02 11.43 -36.86
CA ASP A 276 -11.51 12.14 -35.67
C ASP A 276 -10.70 11.18 -34.79
N GLN A 277 -9.41 11.47 -34.62
CA GLN A 277 -8.52 10.64 -33.82
C GLN A 277 -8.61 11.06 -32.34
N SER A 278 -8.54 10.08 -31.43
CA SER A 278 -8.48 10.32 -29.99
C SER A 278 -7.49 9.36 -29.33
N LYS A 279 -6.84 9.85 -28.26
CA LYS A 279 -5.89 9.09 -27.46
C LYS A 279 -5.98 9.55 -26.01
N THR A 280 -6.29 8.65 -25.09
CA THR A 280 -6.09 8.87 -23.67
C THR A 280 -4.60 8.75 -23.32
N TYR A 281 -4.07 9.67 -22.51
CA TYR A 281 -2.65 9.69 -22.18
C TYR A 281 -2.20 8.47 -21.37
N ASN A 282 -1.23 7.73 -21.91
CA ASN A 282 -0.71 6.48 -21.36
C ASN A 282 0.81 6.53 -21.11
N GLY A 283 1.32 7.69 -20.65
CA GLY A 283 2.75 7.92 -20.41
C GLY A 283 3.57 8.14 -21.69
N LYS A 284 2.95 8.11 -22.88
CA LYS A 284 3.58 8.37 -24.18
C LYS A 284 2.96 9.61 -24.83
N SER A 285 3.78 10.38 -25.53
CA SER A 285 3.38 11.59 -26.27
C SER A 285 2.22 11.35 -27.25
N ALA A 286 1.61 12.44 -27.74
CA ALA A 286 0.70 12.37 -28.89
C ALA A 286 1.35 11.61 -30.06
N ASP A 287 0.57 10.74 -30.70
CA ASP A 287 0.97 9.94 -31.85
C ASP A 287 -0.22 9.85 -32.80
N LEU A 288 0.02 9.97 -34.10
CA LEU A 288 -1.01 10.14 -35.11
C LEU A 288 -1.06 8.89 -36.00
N ASP A 289 -2.15 8.13 -35.92
CA ASP A 289 -2.34 7.00 -36.84
C ASP A 289 -2.56 7.50 -38.27
N VAL A 290 -1.50 7.43 -39.08
CA VAL A 290 -1.54 7.77 -40.50
C VAL A 290 -2.18 6.68 -41.36
N ASN A 291 -2.37 5.46 -40.85
CA ASN A 291 -3.03 4.39 -41.61
C ASN A 291 -4.52 4.67 -41.82
N GLY A 292 -5.16 5.35 -40.86
CA GLY A 292 -6.53 5.86 -40.98
C GLY A 292 -6.68 7.12 -41.86
N LEU A 293 -5.59 7.73 -42.35
CA LEU A 293 -5.64 8.96 -43.15
C LEU A 293 -5.65 8.65 -44.65
N LYS A 294 -6.70 9.10 -45.34
CA LYS A 294 -6.84 8.96 -46.80
C LYS A 294 -6.61 10.31 -47.49
N ILE A 295 -5.74 10.30 -48.50
CA ILE A 295 -5.65 11.41 -49.47
C ILE A 295 -6.77 11.20 -50.49
N THR A 296 -7.71 12.14 -50.56
CA THR A 296 -8.81 12.16 -51.53
C THR A 296 -8.79 13.45 -52.34
N ALA A 297 -9.18 13.35 -53.61
CA ALA A 297 -9.12 14.46 -54.55
C ALA A 297 -10.28 14.36 -55.56
N ASN A 298 -11.09 15.42 -55.66
CA ASN A 298 -12.16 15.48 -56.64
C ASN A 298 -11.60 15.83 -58.03
N GLY A 299 -12.14 15.23 -59.09
CA GLY A 299 -11.80 15.61 -60.47
C GLY A 299 -10.48 15.06 -61.04
N THR A 300 -9.86 14.07 -60.39
CA THR A 300 -8.83 13.22 -61.04
C THR A 300 -9.36 12.60 -62.32
N VAL A 301 -8.49 12.36 -63.31
CA VAL A 301 -8.83 11.63 -64.54
C VAL A 301 -8.91 10.13 -64.25
N THR A 302 -9.89 9.45 -64.84
CA THR A 302 -10.13 8.01 -64.73
C THR A 302 -8.85 7.20 -64.93
N ASN A 303 -8.64 6.16 -64.11
CA ASN A 303 -7.45 5.31 -64.10
C ASN A 303 -6.11 6.01 -63.80
N THR A 304 -6.12 7.29 -63.41
CA THR A 304 -4.92 8.03 -62.97
C THR A 304 -5.12 8.65 -61.58
N PRO A 305 -5.28 7.82 -60.53
CA PRO A 305 -5.42 8.27 -59.13
C PRO A 305 -4.15 8.96 -58.64
N LEU A 306 -4.26 9.73 -57.53
CA LEU A 306 -3.09 10.31 -56.90
C LEU A 306 -2.19 9.24 -56.26
N VAL A 307 -0.88 9.40 -56.47
CA VAL A 307 0.17 8.60 -55.82
C VAL A 307 0.44 9.19 -54.43
N ASN A 308 0.32 8.34 -53.39
CA ASN A 308 0.77 8.67 -52.04
C ASN A 308 2.30 8.49 -51.96
N PRO A 309 3.10 9.50 -51.57
CA PRO A 309 4.55 9.38 -51.44
C PRO A 309 5.01 8.54 -50.23
N GLY A 310 4.09 8.09 -49.37
CA GLY A 310 4.38 7.32 -48.15
C GLY A 310 4.41 8.18 -46.89
N ILE A 311 3.31 8.91 -46.62
CA ILE A 311 3.21 9.79 -45.45
C ILE A 311 3.35 9.06 -44.11
N THR A 312 4.04 9.70 -43.16
CA THR A 312 4.31 9.23 -41.79
C THR A 312 3.78 10.24 -40.77
N ALA A 313 3.74 9.89 -39.48
CA ALA A 313 3.37 10.85 -38.43
C ALA A 313 4.33 12.07 -38.38
N SER A 314 5.60 11.91 -38.81
CA SER A 314 6.59 12.99 -38.87
C SER A 314 6.35 13.99 -40.00
N ASP A 315 5.50 13.65 -40.97
CA ASP A 315 5.11 14.54 -42.06
C ASP A 315 4.11 15.63 -41.64
N PHE A 316 3.62 15.60 -40.39
CA PHE A 316 2.62 16.53 -39.89
C PHE A 316 3.21 17.60 -38.96
N THR A 317 2.76 18.83 -39.15
CA THR A 317 2.92 19.94 -38.20
C THR A 317 1.66 20.05 -37.35
N TRP A 318 1.84 20.24 -36.04
CA TRP A 318 0.74 20.33 -35.07
C TRP A 318 0.33 21.77 -34.81
N TYR A 319 -0.98 21.95 -34.57
CA TYR A 319 -1.63 23.22 -34.25
C TYR A 319 -2.65 23.00 -33.13
N ASP A 320 -2.92 24.03 -32.33
CA ASP A 320 -4.01 23.99 -31.36
C ASP A 320 -5.41 24.07 -32.01
N ALA A 321 -6.46 23.95 -31.21
CA ALA A 321 -7.84 24.07 -31.67
C ALA A 321 -8.13 25.39 -32.42
N ALA A 322 -7.46 26.49 -32.04
CA ALA A 322 -7.62 27.80 -32.66
C ALA A 322 -6.81 27.95 -33.97
N GLY A 323 -5.94 26.99 -34.31
CA GLY A 323 -5.09 27.02 -35.50
C GLY A 323 -3.77 27.75 -35.29
N LYS A 324 -3.33 27.98 -34.05
CA LYS A 324 -1.96 28.45 -33.77
C LYS A 324 -1.00 27.26 -33.86
N LYS A 325 0.11 27.43 -34.59
CA LYS A 325 1.16 26.42 -34.72
C LYS A 325 1.81 26.10 -33.36
N LEU A 326 2.11 24.82 -33.14
CA LEU A 326 2.93 24.33 -32.04
C LEU A 326 4.38 24.05 -32.51
N ASP A 327 5.33 24.17 -31.59
CA ASP A 327 6.76 23.93 -31.86
C ASP A 327 7.14 22.43 -31.80
N GLY A 328 6.20 21.56 -31.43
CA GLY A 328 6.36 20.11 -31.33
C GLY A 328 5.04 19.36 -31.25
N VAL A 329 5.08 18.08 -30.87
CA VAL A 329 3.88 17.27 -30.59
C VAL A 329 3.13 17.81 -29.35
N PRO A 330 1.80 17.67 -29.27
CA PRO A 330 1.02 18.08 -28.09
C PRO A 330 1.51 17.48 -26.76
N THR A 331 1.71 18.38 -25.78
CA THR A 331 2.12 18.06 -24.40
C THR A 331 1.05 18.37 -23.34
N ASP A 332 -0.06 18.99 -23.74
CA ASP A 332 -1.23 19.30 -22.91
C ASP A 332 -2.43 18.49 -23.41
N ALA A 333 -3.39 18.18 -22.55
CA ALA A 333 -4.68 17.64 -22.95
C ALA A 333 -5.53 18.68 -23.71
N GLY A 334 -6.35 18.22 -24.65
CA GLY A 334 -7.22 19.07 -25.47
C GLY A 334 -7.38 18.59 -26.91
N THR A 335 -7.95 19.45 -27.76
CA THR A 335 -8.14 19.19 -29.20
C THR A 335 -7.10 19.94 -30.04
N TYR A 336 -6.58 19.26 -31.05
CA TYR A 336 -5.48 19.69 -31.91
C TYR A 336 -5.81 19.45 -33.38
N GLN A 337 -5.07 20.12 -34.26
CA GLN A 337 -5.10 19.89 -35.70
C GLN A 337 -3.71 19.47 -36.17
N ALA A 338 -3.65 18.43 -37.00
CA ALA A 338 -2.45 18.01 -37.71
C ALA A 338 -2.60 18.37 -39.20
N HIS A 339 -1.69 19.19 -39.73
CA HIS A 339 -1.62 19.57 -41.15
C HIS A 339 -0.31 19.04 -41.73
N LEU A 340 -0.25 18.70 -43.02
CA LEU A 340 1.03 18.31 -43.65
C LEU A 340 2.05 19.46 -43.63
N ASN A 341 3.32 19.12 -43.40
CA ASN A 341 4.42 20.06 -43.46
C ASN A 341 4.78 20.40 -44.93
N ALA A 342 5.47 21.53 -45.13
CA ALA A 342 5.79 22.06 -46.46
C ALA A 342 6.62 21.10 -47.34
N ASN A 343 7.52 20.30 -46.76
CA ASN A 343 8.33 19.35 -47.50
C ASN A 343 7.47 18.20 -48.03
N THR A 344 6.51 17.71 -47.24
CA THR A 344 5.59 16.64 -47.66
C THR A 344 4.60 17.12 -48.72
N LEU A 345 4.16 18.37 -48.64
CA LEU A 345 3.35 19.00 -49.71
C LEU A 345 4.13 19.05 -51.04
N VAL A 346 5.42 19.41 -50.99
CA VAL A 346 6.32 19.36 -52.17
C VAL A 346 6.52 17.92 -52.67
N ALA A 347 6.70 16.94 -51.77
CA ALA A 347 6.84 15.53 -52.13
C ALA A 347 5.57 14.97 -52.80
N LEU A 348 4.39 15.31 -52.28
CA LEU A 348 3.10 14.92 -52.85
C LEU A 348 2.87 15.55 -54.24
N GLN A 349 3.24 16.82 -54.43
CA GLN A 349 3.22 17.47 -55.75
C GLN A 349 4.24 16.84 -56.71
N LYS A 350 5.44 16.48 -56.25
CA LYS A 350 6.46 15.80 -57.07
C LYS A 350 6.04 14.39 -57.49
N ALA A 351 5.31 13.66 -56.64
CA ALA A 351 4.74 12.35 -56.96
C ALA A 351 3.58 12.40 -57.97
N ASN A 352 2.98 13.59 -58.19
CA ASN A 352 1.77 13.77 -59.01
C ASN A 352 1.94 14.88 -60.07
N PRO A 353 2.95 14.81 -60.97
CA PRO A 353 3.27 15.90 -61.90
C PRO A 353 2.16 16.20 -62.92
N ASN A 354 1.27 15.24 -63.18
CA ASN A 354 0.11 15.40 -64.07
C ASN A 354 -0.96 16.36 -63.52
N TYR A 355 -0.89 16.71 -62.24
CA TYR A 355 -1.87 17.52 -61.54
C TYR A 355 -1.22 18.72 -60.87
N LYS A 356 -1.88 19.89 -60.90
CA LYS A 356 -1.52 21.03 -60.06
C LYS A 356 -2.37 20.95 -58.79
N LEU A 357 -1.71 20.64 -57.66
CA LEU A 357 -2.37 20.32 -56.40
C LEU A 357 -2.64 21.59 -55.57
N ASN A 358 -3.91 21.81 -55.19
CA ASN A 358 -4.27 22.72 -54.10
C ASN A 358 -4.72 21.89 -52.89
N ILE A 359 -3.99 21.95 -51.78
CA ILE A 359 -4.11 20.98 -50.68
C ILE A 359 -4.59 21.67 -49.40
N SER A 360 -5.73 21.21 -48.87
CA SER A 360 -6.13 21.51 -47.50
C SER A 360 -6.05 20.24 -46.65
N SER A 361 -5.09 20.20 -45.73
CA SER A 361 -4.89 19.05 -44.83
C SER A 361 -5.22 19.45 -43.39
N LYS A 362 -6.27 18.84 -42.83
CA LYS A 362 -6.71 19.06 -41.44
C LYS A 362 -7.23 17.74 -40.86
N ALA A 363 -6.35 16.97 -40.24
CA ALA A 363 -6.78 15.88 -39.37
C ALA A 363 -7.03 16.45 -37.96
N LYS A 364 -8.18 16.14 -37.36
CA LYS A 364 -8.49 16.50 -35.98
C LYS A 364 -8.01 15.38 -35.05
N PHE A 365 -7.34 15.77 -33.97
CA PHE A 365 -6.80 14.88 -32.96
C PHE A 365 -7.20 15.35 -31.57
N THR A 366 -7.50 14.42 -30.66
CA THR A 366 -7.90 14.70 -29.29
C THR A 366 -7.00 13.94 -28.33
N LEU A 367 -6.40 14.65 -27.38
CA LEU A 367 -5.54 14.08 -26.35
C LEU A 367 -6.23 14.24 -25.00
N ASP A 368 -6.65 13.14 -24.40
CA ASP A 368 -7.29 13.16 -23.08
C ASP A 368 -6.21 13.15 -21.99
N ALA A 369 -6.43 13.94 -20.95
CA ALA A 369 -5.71 13.78 -19.69
C ALA A 369 -6.20 12.50 -18.99
N THR A 370 -5.30 11.89 -18.22
CA THR A 370 -5.63 10.80 -17.29
C THR A 370 -5.65 11.34 -15.87
N LEU A 371 -6.80 11.23 -15.22
CA LEU A 371 -6.99 11.45 -13.80
C LEU A 371 -6.75 10.14 -13.05
N THR A 372 -5.85 10.17 -12.08
CA THR A 372 -5.63 9.12 -11.09
C THR A 372 -6.33 9.53 -9.79
N ILE A 373 -7.18 8.68 -9.24
CA ILE A 373 -7.88 8.90 -7.98
C ILE A 373 -7.40 7.86 -6.97
N GLU A 374 -6.85 8.35 -5.87
CA GLU A 374 -6.27 7.53 -4.80
C GLU A 374 -6.94 7.86 -3.47
N PHE A 375 -7.37 6.83 -2.76
CA PHE A 375 -7.81 6.94 -1.38
C PHE A 375 -6.58 6.80 -0.49
N GLU A 376 -6.39 7.75 0.43
CA GLU A 376 -5.22 7.81 1.30
C GLU A 376 -5.66 7.74 2.76
N ASP A 377 -5.19 6.72 3.47
CA ASP A 377 -5.37 6.63 4.92
C ASP A 377 -4.47 7.65 5.62
N THR A 378 -5.07 8.60 6.34
CA THR A 378 -4.35 9.63 7.08
C THR A 378 -3.70 9.12 8.37
N GLN A 379 -4.14 7.98 8.91
CA GLN A 379 -3.64 7.42 10.16
C GLN A 379 -2.34 6.62 9.96
N GLU A 380 -2.19 5.87 8.86
CA GLU A 380 -0.91 5.30 8.41
C GLU A 380 -0.13 6.22 7.44
N GLY A 381 -0.31 7.54 7.56
CA GLY A 381 0.61 8.53 6.99
C GLY A 381 0.38 8.93 5.52
N ASN A 382 -0.86 8.88 5.04
CA ASN A 382 -1.28 9.01 3.64
C ASN A 382 -0.92 7.78 2.78
N LYS A 383 -1.00 6.59 3.38
CA LYS A 383 -0.80 5.32 2.67
C LYS A 383 -1.98 5.08 1.71
N GLN A 384 -1.69 4.69 0.47
CA GLN A 384 -2.73 4.33 -0.50
C GLN A 384 -3.53 3.11 -0.01
N VAL A 385 -4.85 3.20 -0.05
CA VAL A 385 -5.79 2.14 0.33
C VAL A 385 -6.85 1.94 -0.75
N GLY A 386 -7.46 0.75 -0.80
CA GLY A 386 -8.39 0.39 -1.87
C GLY A 386 -7.75 0.30 -3.26
N GLN A 387 -8.58 0.35 -4.31
CA GLN A 387 -8.12 0.33 -5.70
C GLN A 387 -7.96 1.76 -6.24
N THR A 388 -6.87 2.01 -6.95
CA THR A 388 -6.68 3.24 -7.74
C THR A 388 -7.73 3.31 -8.85
N ILE A 389 -8.53 4.37 -8.87
CA ILE A 389 -9.55 4.59 -9.91
C ILE A 389 -8.96 5.55 -10.96
N THR A 390 -9.06 5.21 -12.24
CA THR A 390 -8.67 6.11 -13.33
C THR A 390 -9.88 6.60 -14.13
N LYS A 391 -9.81 7.84 -14.59
CA LYS A 391 -10.79 8.47 -15.50
C LYS A 391 -10.02 9.24 -16.58
N SER A 392 -10.62 9.43 -17.75
CA SER A 392 -10.05 10.25 -18.81
C SER A 392 -11.02 11.29 -19.35
N GLY A 393 -10.48 12.39 -19.86
CA GLY A 393 -11.26 13.48 -20.44
C GLY A 393 -10.37 14.58 -21.02
N VAL A 394 -10.94 15.40 -21.91
CA VAL A 394 -10.25 16.53 -22.52
C VAL A 394 -10.17 17.71 -21.55
N ALA A 395 -9.14 18.54 -21.68
CA ALA A 395 -9.01 19.76 -20.87
C ALA A 395 -10.26 20.64 -21.01
N GLY A 396 -10.88 21.00 -19.88
CA GLY A 396 -12.12 21.76 -19.80
C GLY A 396 -13.42 20.92 -19.80
N SER A 397 -13.36 19.61 -20.03
CA SER A 397 -14.51 18.71 -19.82
C SER A 397 -14.66 18.30 -18.36
N THR A 398 -15.89 18.01 -17.95
CA THR A 398 -16.21 17.46 -16.62
C THR A 398 -16.73 16.03 -16.76
N VAL A 399 -16.30 15.13 -15.87
CA VAL A 399 -17.02 13.89 -15.57
C VAL A 399 -17.92 14.17 -14.37
N ASP A 400 -19.24 14.14 -14.58
CA ASP A 400 -20.23 14.51 -13.54
C ASP A 400 -20.53 13.39 -12.53
N ASN A 401 -20.09 12.15 -12.83
CA ASN A 401 -20.20 11.01 -11.91
C ASN A 401 -18.92 10.18 -11.92
N LEU A 402 -18.16 10.24 -10.83
CA LEU A 402 -16.93 9.47 -10.63
C LEU A 402 -17.19 8.02 -10.18
N ASP A 403 -18.41 7.64 -9.76
CA ASP A 403 -18.78 6.31 -9.20
C ASP A 403 -17.80 5.82 -8.11
N LEU A 404 -17.47 6.70 -7.18
CA LEU A 404 -16.54 6.40 -6.08
C LEU A 404 -17.25 5.63 -4.97
N LYS A 405 -16.57 4.61 -4.47
CA LYS A 405 -17.00 3.78 -3.33
C LYS A 405 -15.86 3.73 -2.33
N LEU A 406 -16.17 4.04 -1.06
CA LEU A 406 -15.17 4.01 0.00
C LEU A 406 -14.68 2.57 0.23
N PRO A 407 -13.38 2.36 0.51
CA PRO A 407 -12.87 1.08 0.98
C PRO A 407 -13.58 0.61 2.27
N GLU A 408 -13.71 -0.71 2.42
CA GLU A 408 -14.34 -1.33 3.59
C GLU A 408 -13.61 -0.94 4.89
N ASN A 409 -14.37 -0.71 5.97
CA ASN A 409 -13.90 -0.24 7.28
C ASN A 409 -13.24 1.16 7.33
N TYR A 410 -13.24 1.94 6.24
CA TYR A 410 -12.85 3.36 6.25
C TYR A 410 -14.05 4.31 6.16
N GLU A 411 -13.86 5.54 6.61
CA GLU A 411 -14.75 6.68 6.35
C GLU A 411 -13.96 7.93 5.93
N LEU A 412 -14.66 8.97 5.50
CA LEU A 412 -14.03 10.22 5.07
C LEU A 412 -13.36 10.90 6.27
N ALA A 413 -12.18 11.49 6.04
CA ALA A 413 -11.57 12.37 7.04
C ALA A 413 -12.51 13.55 7.37
N PRO A 414 -12.45 14.13 8.59
CA PRO A 414 -13.29 15.26 8.97
C PRO A 414 -13.25 16.42 7.98
N ASP A 415 -14.38 17.12 7.84
CA ASP A 415 -14.60 18.25 6.94
C ASP A 415 -14.40 17.96 5.42
N GLN A 416 -14.33 16.69 5.01
CA GLN A 416 -14.21 16.29 3.60
C GLN A 416 -15.50 15.63 3.08
N GLU A 417 -16.01 16.11 1.93
CA GLU A 417 -17.07 15.44 1.16
C GLU A 417 -16.47 14.51 0.09
N LEU A 418 -17.19 13.45 -0.30
CA LEU A 418 -16.78 12.58 -1.40
C LEU A 418 -17.04 13.28 -2.75
N PRO A 419 -16.03 13.59 -3.57
CA PRO A 419 -16.24 14.33 -4.81
C PRO A 419 -17.08 13.50 -5.80
N THR A 420 -18.19 14.07 -6.28
CA THR A 420 -19.06 13.44 -7.28
C THR A 420 -18.53 13.61 -8.70
N SER A 421 -17.83 14.72 -8.96
CA SER A 421 -17.41 15.17 -10.29
C SER A 421 -15.97 15.69 -10.33
N TYR A 422 -15.38 15.77 -11.52
CA TYR A 422 -14.06 16.36 -11.74
C TYR A 422 -13.94 17.01 -13.13
N THR A 423 -13.42 18.24 -13.19
CA THR A 423 -13.12 18.96 -14.44
C THR A 423 -11.64 18.83 -14.78
N PHE A 424 -11.33 18.29 -15.95
CA PHE A 424 -9.95 18.04 -16.37
C PHE A 424 -9.19 19.34 -16.67
N GLY A 425 -8.04 19.52 -16.03
CA GLY A 425 -7.06 20.54 -16.37
C GLY A 425 -6.28 20.21 -17.65
N LYS A 426 -5.29 21.04 -17.98
CA LYS A 426 -4.41 20.84 -19.16
C LYS A 426 -3.34 19.77 -18.99
N ALA A 427 -2.90 19.49 -17.76
CA ALA A 427 -1.83 18.52 -17.52
C ALA A 427 -2.26 17.11 -17.95
N LEU A 428 -1.39 16.38 -18.66
CA LEU A 428 -1.71 15.05 -19.19
C LEU A 428 -1.90 13.97 -18.10
N SER A 429 -1.31 14.17 -16.93
CA SER A 429 -1.53 13.38 -15.73
C SER A 429 -1.96 14.32 -14.60
N GLN A 430 -3.02 13.94 -13.89
CA GLN A 430 -3.64 14.70 -12.81
C GLN A 430 -4.01 13.73 -11.68
N ASN A 431 -3.86 14.14 -10.43
CA ASN A 431 -4.14 13.29 -9.26
C ASN A 431 -5.21 13.93 -8.37
N LEU A 432 -6.13 13.12 -7.88
CA LEU A 432 -7.15 13.49 -6.88
C LEU A 432 -7.03 12.56 -5.67
N TYR A 433 -6.75 13.16 -4.52
CA TYR A 433 -6.49 12.46 -3.27
C TYR A 433 -7.68 12.58 -2.32
N ILE A 434 -8.19 11.44 -1.86
CA ILE A 434 -9.37 11.37 -0.99
C ILE A 434 -8.91 10.85 0.38
N LYS A 435 -8.86 11.75 1.37
CA LYS A 435 -8.36 11.46 2.70
C LYS A 435 -9.37 10.64 3.50
N LEU A 436 -8.92 9.53 4.06
CA LEU A 436 -9.73 8.62 4.87
C LEU A 436 -9.21 8.51 6.31
N VAL A 437 -10.09 8.03 7.18
CA VAL A 437 -9.84 7.62 8.55
C VAL A 437 -10.48 6.25 8.80
N HIS A 438 -10.03 5.55 9.83
CA HIS A 438 -10.54 4.23 10.21
C HIS A 438 -11.91 4.36 10.88
N LYS A 439 -12.88 3.54 10.48
CA LYS A 439 -14.10 3.36 11.28
C LYS A 439 -13.76 2.63 12.57
N THR A 440 -14.31 3.12 13.68
CA THR A 440 -14.21 2.48 14.99
C THR A 440 -15.55 1.93 15.46
N ALA A 441 -15.54 0.76 16.11
CA ALA A 441 -16.67 0.21 16.84
C ALA A 441 -16.41 0.26 18.35
N ILE A 442 -17.47 0.26 19.17
CA ILE A 442 -17.35 -0.01 20.60
C ILE A 442 -17.51 -1.52 20.79
N VAL A 443 -16.60 -2.12 21.55
CA VAL A 443 -16.69 -3.51 22.00
C VAL A 443 -17.11 -3.56 23.46
N ASP A 444 -18.07 -4.42 23.77
CA ASP A 444 -18.70 -4.56 25.09
C ASP A 444 -18.82 -6.05 25.45
N PRO A 445 -18.15 -6.53 26.52
CA PRO A 445 -18.26 -7.93 26.94
C PRO A 445 -19.68 -8.38 27.31
N THR A 446 -20.61 -7.44 27.57
CA THR A 446 -22.02 -7.75 27.88
C THR A 446 -22.89 -7.90 26.63
N ASP A 447 -22.43 -7.44 25.46
CA ASP A 447 -23.07 -7.71 24.16
C ASP A 447 -22.13 -8.50 23.25
N SER A 448 -22.36 -9.80 23.16
CA SER A 448 -21.60 -10.73 22.32
C SER A 448 -21.66 -10.41 20.83
N ALA A 449 -22.64 -9.62 20.35
CA ALA A 449 -22.69 -9.16 18.96
C ALA A 449 -21.57 -8.14 18.64
N THR A 450 -21.00 -7.48 19.65
CA THR A 450 -19.87 -6.56 19.48
C THR A 450 -18.51 -7.27 19.38
N ASN A 451 -18.43 -8.57 19.69
CA ASN A 451 -17.16 -9.31 19.68
C ASN A 451 -16.61 -9.46 18.24
N PRO A 452 -15.45 -8.85 17.90
CA PRO A 452 -14.94 -8.85 16.53
C PRO A 452 -14.43 -10.22 16.06
N THR A 453 -14.25 -11.18 16.97
CA THR A 453 -13.70 -12.52 16.68
C THR A 453 -14.69 -13.66 16.88
N LYS A 454 -15.78 -13.43 17.62
CA LYS A 454 -16.73 -14.45 18.12
C LYS A 454 -16.12 -15.49 19.08
N ASP A 455 -14.85 -15.36 19.46
CA ASP A 455 -14.24 -16.10 20.56
C ASP A 455 -14.60 -15.41 21.88
N GLU A 456 -15.44 -16.04 22.70
CA GLU A 456 -15.87 -15.50 24.01
C GLU A 456 -14.67 -15.17 24.92
N SER A 457 -13.57 -15.92 24.81
CA SER A 457 -12.37 -15.66 25.59
C SER A 457 -11.55 -14.45 25.10
N TRP A 458 -11.90 -13.87 23.93
CA TRP A 458 -11.22 -12.67 23.40
C TRP A 458 -11.29 -11.48 24.37
N PHE A 459 -12.45 -11.22 24.99
CA PHE A 459 -12.57 -10.12 25.95
C PHE A 459 -11.68 -10.33 27.20
N LYS A 460 -11.57 -11.57 27.68
CA LYS A 460 -10.74 -11.94 28.84
C LYS A 460 -9.24 -11.98 28.49
N LYS A 461 -8.88 -12.17 27.20
CA LYS A 461 -7.50 -12.04 26.66
C LYS A 461 -7.05 -10.59 26.42
N ASN A 462 -7.97 -9.62 26.35
CA ASN A 462 -7.69 -8.21 26.05
C ASN A 462 -7.96 -7.29 27.26
N ASP A 463 -7.92 -7.82 28.49
CA ASP A 463 -8.19 -7.09 29.73
C ASP A 463 -9.53 -6.31 29.74
N LEU A 464 -10.58 -6.85 29.11
CA LEU A 464 -11.94 -6.31 29.12
C LEU A 464 -12.88 -7.06 30.08
N VAL A 465 -12.49 -8.27 30.53
CA VAL A 465 -13.17 -9.08 31.55
C VAL A 465 -12.13 -9.54 32.57
N LYS A 466 -12.45 -9.52 33.87
CA LYS A 466 -11.62 -10.13 34.92
C LYS A 466 -12.40 -10.43 36.19
N ASP A 467 -11.89 -11.37 36.96
CA ASP A 467 -12.41 -11.75 38.28
C ASP A 467 -11.59 -11.09 39.39
N VAL A 468 -12.25 -10.67 40.46
CA VAL A 468 -11.62 -10.29 41.74
C VAL A 468 -12.16 -11.24 42.81
N THR A 469 -11.29 -11.89 43.57
CA THR A 469 -11.68 -12.95 44.52
C THR A 469 -11.29 -12.68 45.97
N ARG A 470 -12.03 -13.31 46.89
CA ARG A 470 -11.72 -13.39 48.31
C ARG A 470 -11.71 -14.85 48.73
N THR A 471 -10.54 -15.36 49.10
CA THR A 471 -10.37 -16.68 49.72
C THR A 471 -10.54 -16.55 51.23
N ILE A 472 -11.15 -17.55 51.87
CA ILE A 472 -11.27 -17.62 53.32
C ILE A 472 -10.63 -18.92 53.80
N ASN A 473 -9.57 -18.77 54.58
CA ASN A 473 -8.78 -19.83 55.17
C ASN A 473 -9.34 -20.18 56.56
N TYR A 474 -9.27 -21.47 56.94
CA TYR A 474 -9.84 -21.98 58.19
C TYR A 474 -8.78 -22.74 58.98
N GLU A 475 -8.60 -22.39 60.24
CA GLU A 475 -7.56 -22.94 61.12
C GLU A 475 -8.16 -23.49 62.42
N GLY A 476 -7.52 -24.52 63.00
CA GLY A 476 -7.92 -25.10 64.29
C GLY A 476 -9.12 -26.06 64.24
N LEU A 477 -9.55 -26.45 63.03
CA LEU A 477 -10.59 -27.45 62.76
C LEU A 477 -9.98 -28.77 62.26
N SER A 478 -10.66 -29.90 62.49
CA SER A 478 -10.38 -31.16 61.79
C SER A 478 -10.91 -31.15 60.35
N GLU A 479 -10.50 -32.12 59.53
CA GLU A 479 -11.00 -32.26 58.15
C GLU A 479 -12.52 -32.45 58.09
N GLU A 480 -13.09 -33.22 59.03
CA GLU A 480 -14.53 -33.46 59.14
C GLU A 480 -15.31 -32.23 59.64
N GLN A 481 -14.66 -31.30 60.34
CA GLN A 481 -15.23 -30.01 60.70
C GLN A 481 -15.14 -29.01 59.52
N LEU A 482 -14.00 -28.97 58.84
CA LEU A 482 -13.77 -28.12 57.67
C LEU A 482 -14.69 -28.48 56.49
N ALA A 483 -14.99 -29.77 56.30
CA ALA A 483 -15.97 -30.25 55.33
C ALA A 483 -17.40 -29.75 55.58
N GLN A 484 -17.70 -29.21 56.77
CA GLN A 484 -19.02 -28.65 57.11
C GLN A 484 -19.13 -27.13 56.91
N ILE A 485 -18.07 -26.48 56.44
CA ILE A 485 -18.09 -25.08 55.95
C ILE A 485 -18.55 -25.09 54.49
N SER A 486 -19.41 -24.16 54.09
CA SER A 486 -19.92 -24.04 52.71
C SER A 486 -18.92 -23.35 51.78
N GLU A 487 -19.00 -23.63 50.48
CA GLU A 487 -18.02 -23.12 49.50
C GLU A 487 -18.05 -21.59 49.35
N ASP A 488 -19.21 -20.94 49.49
CA ASP A 488 -19.38 -19.48 49.50
C ASP A 488 -18.78 -18.81 50.75
N GLN A 489 -18.52 -19.59 51.80
CA GLN A 489 -17.73 -19.20 52.96
C GLN A 489 -16.24 -19.55 52.83
N LYS A 490 -15.81 -20.28 51.78
CA LYS A 490 -14.39 -20.58 51.47
C LYS A 490 -13.83 -19.73 50.33
N LYS A 491 -14.65 -19.39 49.33
CA LYS A 491 -14.27 -18.49 48.25
C LYS A 491 -15.46 -17.65 47.77
N GLN A 492 -15.20 -16.37 47.51
CA GLN A 492 -16.12 -15.44 46.89
C GLN A 492 -15.46 -14.80 45.66
N THR A 493 -16.24 -14.49 44.63
CA THR A 493 -15.77 -13.93 43.36
C THR A 493 -16.72 -12.82 42.90
N VAL A 494 -16.19 -11.75 42.34
CA VAL A 494 -16.95 -10.74 41.58
C VAL A 494 -16.29 -10.59 40.20
N GLU A 495 -17.04 -10.83 39.13
CA GLU A 495 -16.58 -10.56 37.76
C GLU A 495 -16.88 -9.11 37.36
N PHE A 496 -15.89 -8.46 36.75
CA PHE A 496 -15.96 -7.11 36.23
C PHE A 496 -15.72 -7.09 34.72
N THR A 497 -16.47 -6.25 34.02
CA THR A 497 -16.36 -5.95 32.59
C THR A 497 -16.00 -4.48 32.36
N ARG A 498 -15.44 -4.15 31.20
CA ARG A 498 -15.37 -2.78 30.67
C ARG A 498 -15.46 -2.78 29.15
N THR A 499 -16.00 -1.71 28.58
CA THR A 499 -15.98 -1.47 27.13
C THR A 499 -14.60 -1.01 26.66
N ALA A 500 -14.37 -1.02 25.35
CA ALA A 500 -13.27 -0.31 24.70
C ALA A 500 -13.63 0.05 23.26
N VAL A 501 -12.81 0.89 22.61
CA VAL A 501 -12.96 1.19 21.17
C VAL A 501 -12.05 0.26 20.38
N TYR A 502 -12.60 -0.38 19.35
CA TYR A 502 -11.91 -1.28 18.43
C TYR A 502 -11.84 -0.66 17.04
N ASP A 503 -10.65 -0.69 16.46
CA ASP A 503 -10.32 -0.17 15.15
C ASP A 503 -10.54 -1.26 14.08
N LEU A 504 -11.50 -1.03 13.19
CA LEU A 504 -11.96 -2.03 12.21
C LEU A 504 -10.98 -2.25 11.05
N VAL A 505 -9.94 -1.42 10.92
CA VAL A 505 -8.91 -1.52 9.87
C VAL A 505 -7.69 -2.28 10.37
N THR A 506 -7.17 -1.90 11.53
CA THR A 506 -5.96 -2.49 12.14
C THR A 506 -6.23 -3.77 12.93
N GLY A 507 -7.51 -4.04 13.26
CA GLY A 507 -7.95 -5.23 13.98
C GLY A 507 -7.56 -5.23 15.47
N LYS A 508 -7.53 -4.06 16.11
CA LYS A 508 -6.96 -3.85 17.45
C LYS A 508 -7.82 -2.91 18.30
N LEU A 509 -7.65 -3.00 19.62
CA LEU A 509 -8.14 -1.96 20.52
C LEU A 509 -7.35 -0.65 20.34
N VAL A 510 -8.06 0.46 20.33
CA VAL A 510 -7.48 1.81 20.35
C VAL A 510 -6.92 2.05 21.76
N ALA A 511 -5.64 2.41 21.87
CA ALA A 511 -4.98 2.55 23.16
C ALA A 511 -5.56 3.70 24.00
N ASN A 512 -5.83 3.45 25.29
CA ASN A 512 -6.47 4.38 26.23
C ASN A 512 -7.94 4.71 25.90
N SER A 513 -8.62 3.82 25.18
CA SER A 513 -10.05 3.95 24.86
C SER A 513 -10.97 3.16 25.80
N GLU A 514 -10.39 2.45 26.76
CA GLU A 514 -11.14 1.54 27.61
C GLU A 514 -12.00 2.26 28.65
N GLY A 515 -13.23 1.77 28.82
CA GLY A 515 -14.21 2.29 29.75
C GLY A 515 -13.90 2.00 31.22
N GLN A 516 -14.80 2.46 32.09
CA GLN A 516 -14.75 2.15 33.52
C GLN A 516 -15.20 0.71 33.78
N TRP A 517 -14.68 0.09 34.84
CA TRP A 517 -15.07 -1.26 35.24
C TRP A 517 -16.46 -1.29 35.89
N THR A 518 -17.32 -2.17 35.39
CA THR A 518 -18.68 -2.47 35.88
C THR A 518 -18.76 -3.92 36.36
N ALA A 519 -19.40 -4.18 37.50
CA ALA A 519 -19.62 -5.57 37.95
C ALA A 519 -20.78 -6.19 37.15
N VAL A 520 -20.58 -7.41 36.61
CA VAL A 520 -21.54 -8.07 35.68
C VAL A 520 -22.94 -8.18 36.28
N ASP A 521 -23.03 -8.70 37.50
CA ASP A 521 -24.28 -8.90 38.24
C ASP A 521 -24.81 -7.62 38.94
N GLY A 522 -24.13 -6.48 38.77
CA GLY A 522 -24.33 -5.27 39.58
C GLY A 522 -23.92 -5.40 41.05
N LYS A 523 -23.37 -6.56 41.47
CA LYS A 523 -23.00 -6.90 42.85
C LYS A 523 -21.50 -6.72 43.08
N ASP A 524 -21.08 -5.48 43.29
CA ASP A 524 -19.66 -5.14 43.53
C ASP A 524 -19.21 -5.34 45.01
N THR A 525 -19.77 -6.33 45.72
CA THR A 525 -19.44 -6.60 47.13
C THR A 525 -19.28 -8.08 47.44
N PHE A 526 -18.19 -8.43 48.13
CA PHE A 526 -18.03 -9.69 48.85
C PHE A 526 -18.93 -9.70 50.09
N ALA A 527 -19.84 -10.68 50.19
CA ALA A 527 -20.83 -10.76 51.26
C ALA A 527 -20.19 -11.12 52.62
N GLY A 528 -20.58 -10.38 53.67
CA GLY A 528 -20.19 -10.69 55.05
C GLY A 528 -21.01 -11.83 55.65
N PHE A 529 -20.42 -12.61 56.56
CA PHE A 529 -21.05 -13.79 57.17
C PHE A 529 -20.51 -14.08 58.57
N THR A 530 -21.28 -14.85 59.35
CA THR A 530 -20.85 -15.42 60.64
C THR A 530 -20.28 -16.82 60.38
N PRO A 531 -19.03 -17.12 60.78
CA PRO A 531 -18.47 -18.48 60.67
C PRO A 531 -19.27 -19.49 61.51
N LYS A 532 -19.31 -20.74 61.06
CA LYS A 532 -20.05 -21.83 61.73
C LYS A 532 -19.52 -22.08 63.16
N GLU A 533 -20.40 -22.13 64.15
CA GLU A 533 -20.04 -22.47 65.52
C GLU A 533 -19.79 -23.99 65.70
N PHE A 534 -18.80 -24.34 66.53
CA PHE A 534 -18.55 -25.71 67.00
C PHE A 534 -18.46 -25.72 68.53
N ALA A 535 -19.17 -26.64 69.18
CA ALA A 535 -19.19 -26.73 70.64
C ALA A 535 -17.79 -27.03 71.21
N GLY A 536 -17.39 -26.30 72.25
CA GLY A 536 -16.05 -26.40 72.84
C GLY A 536 -14.97 -25.60 72.12
N TYR A 537 -15.31 -24.79 71.11
CA TYR A 537 -14.39 -23.87 70.42
C TYR A 537 -14.85 -22.42 70.55
N THR A 538 -13.93 -21.48 70.32
CA THR A 538 -14.19 -20.04 70.14
C THR A 538 -13.58 -19.57 68.80
N THR A 539 -14.34 -18.79 68.02
CA THR A 539 -13.94 -18.26 66.70
C THR A 539 -13.29 -16.88 66.77
N ASN A 540 -12.27 -16.66 65.93
CA ASN A 540 -11.73 -15.34 65.65
C ASN A 540 -11.36 -15.18 64.16
N PRO A 541 -11.92 -14.18 63.43
CA PRO A 541 -13.02 -13.31 63.86
C PRO A 541 -14.33 -14.09 64.00
N ASN A 542 -15.22 -13.64 64.88
CA ASN A 542 -16.57 -14.21 65.02
C ASN A 542 -17.55 -13.72 63.92
N LYS A 543 -17.11 -12.80 63.06
CA LYS A 543 -17.84 -12.33 61.87
C LYS A 543 -16.85 -11.86 60.81
N VAL A 544 -17.02 -12.32 59.57
CA VAL A 544 -16.31 -11.83 58.40
C VAL A 544 -17.14 -10.69 57.80
N GLU A 545 -16.57 -9.49 57.68
CA GLU A 545 -17.30 -8.31 57.21
C GLU A 545 -17.57 -8.32 55.70
N GLN A 546 -18.59 -7.56 55.29
CA GLN A 546 -18.85 -7.25 53.88
C GLN A 546 -17.78 -6.29 53.36
N VAL A 547 -17.26 -6.53 52.16
CA VAL A 547 -16.25 -5.67 51.51
C VAL A 547 -16.76 -5.29 50.12
N LYS A 548 -16.84 -3.99 49.83
CA LYS A 548 -17.04 -3.49 48.46
C LYS A 548 -15.71 -3.54 47.72
N VAL A 549 -15.72 -4.01 46.49
CA VAL A 549 -14.56 -4.10 45.60
C VAL A 549 -14.81 -3.39 44.28
N THR A 550 -13.72 -3.08 43.59
CA THR A 550 -13.67 -2.63 42.20
C THR A 550 -12.84 -3.61 41.39
N GLY A 551 -13.01 -3.64 40.07
CA GLY A 551 -12.16 -4.49 39.23
C GLY A 551 -10.65 -4.21 39.37
N ASN A 552 -10.24 -3.02 39.83
CA ASN A 552 -8.83 -2.67 39.98
C ASN A 552 -8.20 -3.12 41.31
N ASP A 553 -8.99 -3.72 42.20
CA ASP A 553 -8.49 -4.34 43.42
C ASP A 553 -7.79 -5.67 43.10
N LYS A 554 -6.99 -6.17 44.04
CA LYS A 554 -6.37 -7.50 43.95
C LYS A 554 -7.23 -8.54 44.67
N ASP A 555 -6.97 -9.81 44.36
CA ASP A 555 -7.41 -10.92 45.21
C ASP A 555 -7.02 -10.69 46.67
N SER A 556 -7.85 -11.20 47.57
CA SER A 556 -7.76 -10.97 49.01
C SER A 556 -7.94 -12.27 49.79
N GLU A 557 -7.39 -12.32 51.01
CA GLU A 557 -7.54 -13.46 51.90
C GLU A 557 -8.02 -13.04 53.30
N VAL A 558 -8.79 -13.91 53.95
CA VAL A 558 -9.24 -13.76 55.34
C VAL A 558 -9.03 -15.09 56.05
N THR A 559 -8.47 -15.10 57.25
CA THR A 559 -8.34 -16.32 58.07
C THR A 559 -9.36 -16.32 59.20
N VAL A 560 -10.01 -17.46 59.44
CA VAL A 560 -10.87 -17.73 60.59
C VAL A 560 -10.25 -18.86 61.43
N THR A 561 -9.78 -18.51 62.63
CA THR A 561 -9.12 -19.44 63.55
C THR A 561 -10.08 -19.88 64.65
N TYR A 562 -10.12 -21.19 64.91
CA TYR A 562 -10.90 -21.83 65.96
C TYR A 562 -9.98 -22.26 67.12
N THR A 563 -10.28 -21.79 68.33
CA THR A 563 -9.48 -22.09 69.53
C THR A 563 -10.26 -23.00 70.47
N VAL A 564 -9.65 -24.12 70.92
CA VAL A 564 -10.27 -25.05 71.87
C VAL A 564 -10.40 -24.42 73.26
N ASN A 565 -11.59 -24.49 73.86
CA ASN A 565 -11.93 -23.88 75.14
C ASN A 565 -11.38 -24.70 76.33
N THR A 566 -11.14 -24.02 77.45
CA THR A 566 -10.74 -24.63 78.74
C THR A 566 -11.95 -24.90 79.62
N GLN A 567 -11.91 -26.01 80.35
CA GLN A 567 -13.00 -26.61 81.10
C GLN A 567 -12.58 -26.89 82.55
N THR A 568 -13.55 -27.05 83.45
CA THR A 568 -13.32 -27.19 84.90
C THR A 568 -14.24 -28.22 85.55
N GLY A 569 -13.80 -28.79 86.68
CA GLY A 569 -14.56 -29.72 87.53
C GLY A 569 -13.89 -29.89 88.90
N LYS A 570 -14.22 -30.96 89.65
CA LYS A 570 -13.61 -31.23 90.96
C LYS A 570 -13.59 -32.71 91.38
N ILE A 571 -12.68 -33.02 92.30
CA ILE A 571 -12.77 -34.15 93.24
C ILE A 571 -13.45 -33.63 94.51
N SER A 572 -14.39 -34.39 95.06
CA SER A 572 -15.12 -34.14 96.30
C SER A 572 -14.79 -35.24 97.32
N TYR A 573 -14.40 -34.87 98.55
CA TYR A 573 -14.15 -35.82 99.64
C TYR A 573 -15.34 -35.81 100.59
N VAL A 574 -15.97 -36.97 100.81
CA VAL A 574 -17.19 -37.11 101.61
C VAL A 574 -17.03 -38.09 102.78
N ASP A 575 -17.69 -37.79 103.90
CA ASP A 575 -17.72 -38.64 105.09
C ASP A 575 -18.66 -39.85 104.98
N SER A 576 -18.86 -40.58 106.09
CA SER A 576 -19.80 -41.72 106.18
C SER A 576 -21.24 -41.34 105.81
N ASP A 577 -21.63 -40.11 106.13
CA ASP A 577 -22.98 -39.60 106.01
C ASP A 577 -23.20 -38.95 104.61
N GLY A 578 -22.15 -38.91 103.78
CA GLY A 578 -22.16 -38.38 102.42
C GLY A 578 -21.96 -36.87 102.33
N LYS A 579 -21.56 -36.21 103.42
CA LYS A 579 -21.34 -34.76 103.47
C LYS A 579 -19.92 -34.43 103.00
N GLU A 580 -19.79 -33.39 102.19
CA GLU A 580 -18.49 -32.91 101.72
C GLU A 580 -17.66 -32.32 102.88
N VAL A 581 -16.44 -32.85 103.06
CA VAL A 581 -15.45 -32.44 104.06
C VAL A 581 -14.16 -31.89 103.42
N GLY A 582 -14.08 -31.88 102.09
CA GLY A 582 -13.03 -31.22 101.31
C GLY A 582 -13.24 -31.36 99.80
N GLN A 583 -12.47 -30.63 99.00
CA GLN A 583 -12.50 -30.73 97.52
C GLN A 583 -11.16 -30.32 96.89
N THR A 584 -10.88 -30.83 95.69
CA THR A 584 -9.71 -30.51 94.86
C THR A 584 -10.18 -30.15 93.44
N PRO A 585 -9.77 -29.03 92.83
CA PRO A 585 -10.22 -28.66 91.48
C PRO A 585 -9.57 -29.52 90.38
N LEU A 586 -10.26 -29.63 89.24
CA LEU A 586 -9.78 -30.26 88.00
C LEU A 586 -9.92 -29.27 86.84
N SER A 587 -9.00 -29.29 85.87
CA SER A 587 -9.07 -28.46 84.65
C SER A 587 -8.33 -29.10 83.47
N GLY A 588 -8.78 -28.82 82.25
CA GLY A 588 -8.23 -29.30 80.97
C GLY A 588 -8.99 -28.66 79.81
N LYS A 589 -8.53 -28.83 78.57
CA LYS A 589 -9.20 -28.36 77.34
C LYS A 589 -10.31 -29.32 76.90
N THR A 590 -11.32 -28.84 76.18
CA THR A 590 -12.34 -29.75 75.62
C THR A 590 -11.70 -30.83 74.72
N GLY A 591 -11.97 -32.10 75.02
CA GLY A 591 -11.35 -33.28 74.40
C GLY A 591 -10.14 -33.84 75.15
N GLU A 592 -9.60 -33.13 76.15
CA GLU A 592 -8.43 -33.56 76.94
C GLU A 592 -8.83 -34.54 78.05
N ALA A 593 -7.98 -35.54 78.30
CA ALA A 593 -8.09 -36.44 79.44
C ALA A 593 -7.27 -35.87 80.62
N VAL A 594 -7.94 -35.66 81.75
CA VAL A 594 -7.40 -35.04 82.96
C VAL A 594 -7.20 -36.10 84.04
N ASP A 595 -6.00 -36.17 84.62
CA ASP A 595 -5.66 -37.10 85.70
C ASP A 595 -6.41 -36.78 87.01
N VAL A 596 -6.76 -37.83 87.75
CA VAL A 596 -7.50 -37.77 89.01
C VAL A 596 -6.60 -38.31 90.13
N ILE A 597 -6.17 -37.43 91.05
CA ILE A 597 -5.23 -37.76 92.12
C ILE A 597 -5.86 -37.41 93.49
N PRO A 598 -6.48 -38.37 94.20
CA PRO A 598 -7.08 -38.15 95.51
C PRO A 598 -6.06 -37.84 96.62
N GLN A 599 -6.39 -36.90 97.50
CA GLN A 599 -5.62 -36.59 98.71
C GLN A 599 -6.59 -36.43 99.89
N ALA A 600 -6.28 -37.05 101.04
CA ALA A 600 -7.16 -37.00 102.21
C ALA A 600 -7.14 -35.61 102.88
N PRO A 601 -8.29 -35.03 103.27
CA PRO A 601 -8.33 -33.87 104.17
C PRO A 601 -7.64 -34.15 105.52
N ALA A 602 -7.09 -33.14 106.17
CA ALA A 602 -6.38 -33.29 107.43
C ALA A 602 -7.25 -33.93 108.52
N GLY A 603 -6.70 -34.86 109.31
CA GLY A 603 -7.44 -35.64 110.33
C GLY A 603 -8.31 -36.78 109.78
N TRP A 604 -8.52 -36.83 108.46
CA TRP A 604 -9.23 -37.91 107.77
C TRP A 604 -8.25 -38.84 107.04
N LYS A 605 -8.73 -40.05 106.72
CA LYS A 605 -8.05 -41.02 105.85
C LYS A 605 -9.03 -41.52 104.78
N ILE A 606 -8.52 -41.80 103.58
CA ILE A 606 -9.32 -42.37 102.47
C ILE A 606 -9.73 -43.79 102.83
N VAL A 607 -11.02 -44.12 102.70
CA VAL A 607 -11.55 -45.46 102.96
C VAL A 607 -10.93 -46.44 101.96
N SER A 608 -10.22 -47.46 102.45
CA SER A 608 -9.53 -48.44 101.61
C SER A 608 -10.50 -49.31 100.81
N GLY A 609 -10.20 -49.53 99.52
CA GLY A 609 -10.95 -50.47 98.67
C GLY A 609 -12.12 -49.87 97.88
N GLN A 610 -12.28 -48.54 97.88
CA GLN A 610 -13.19 -47.85 96.96
C GLN A 610 -12.60 -47.76 95.54
N ASP A 611 -13.46 -47.81 94.52
CA ASP A 611 -13.07 -47.59 93.12
C ASP A 611 -13.08 -46.08 92.81
N ILE A 612 -12.02 -45.59 92.16
CA ILE A 612 -11.84 -44.18 91.81
C ILE A 612 -11.27 -44.13 90.39
N PRO A 613 -11.90 -43.41 89.44
CA PRO A 613 -11.39 -43.30 88.08
C PRO A 613 -10.00 -42.64 88.09
N LYS A 614 -9.08 -43.14 87.26
CA LYS A 614 -7.73 -42.56 87.11
C LYS A 614 -7.71 -41.27 86.31
N THR A 615 -8.64 -41.13 85.35
CA THR A 615 -8.78 -39.99 84.46
C THR A 615 -10.25 -39.67 84.23
N VAL A 616 -10.53 -38.42 83.86
CA VAL A 616 -11.83 -37.96 83.38
C VAL A 616 -11.64 -37.08 82.14
N VAL A 617 -12.55 -37.15 81.16
CA VAL A 617 -12.46 -36.31 79.95
C VAL A 617 -13.18 -34.99 80.16
N ALA A 618 -12.56 -33.89 79.75
CA ALA A 618 -13.18 -32.57 79.66
C ALA A 618 -14.08 -32.50 78.41
N THR A 619 -15.40 -32.39 78.60
CA THR A 619 -16.36 -32.22 77.48
C THR A 619 -16.56 -30.74 77.15
N ALA A 620 -17.50 -30.40 76.26
CA ALA A 620 -17.88 -29.00 76.06
C ALA A 620 -18.62 -28.40 77.29
N ASP A 621 -19.18 -29.27 78.14
CA ASP A 621 -20.05 -28.96 79.28
C ASP A 621 -19.30 -28.91 80.63
N GLY A 622 -18.00 -29.22 80.65
CA GLY A 622 -17.14 -29.22 81.83
C GLY A 622 -16.39 -30.53 82.06
N ILE A 623 -15.91 -30.72 83.28
CA ILE A 623 -15.30 -31.98 83.76
C ILE A 623 -16.20 -32.59 84.84
N PRO A 624 -16.57 -33.88 84.76
CA PRO A 624 -17.45 -34.50 85.75
C PRO A 624 -16.84 -34.53 87.15
N THR A 625 -17.70 -34.44 88.18
CA THR A 625 -17.25 -34.49 89.59
C THR A 625 -16.91 -35.93 90.01
N VAL A 626 -15.72 -36.13 90.55
CA VAL A 626 -15.29 -37.40 91.17
C VAL A 626 -15.58 -37.36 92.66
N THR A 627 -16.16 -38.41 93.24
CA THR A 627 -16.46 -38.49 94.69
C THR A 627 -15.59 -39.55 95.37
N VAL A 628 -14.99 -39.21 96.51
CA VAL A 628 -14.04 -40.06 97.26
C VAL A 628 -14.47 -40.10 98.73
N ARG A 629 -14.58 -41.30 99.31
CA ARG A 629 -15.01 -41.51 100.70
C ARG A 629 -13.86 -41.46 101.69
N VAL A 630 -14.07 -40.83 102.84
CA VAL A 630 -13.09 -40.69 103.92
C VAL A 630 -13.69 -41.02 105.30
N GLU A 631 -12.84 -41.44 106.23
CA GLU A 631 -13.19 -41.74 107.64
C GLU A 631 -12.20 -41.07 108.61
N HIS A 632 -12.55 -40.96 109.90
CA HIS A 632 -11.68 -40.36 110.91
C HIS A 632 -10.41 -41.19 111.14
N ASP A 633 -9.28 -40.51 111.34
CA ASP A 633 -8.03 -41.11 111.80
C ASP A 633 -7.88 -41.01 113.34
N THR A 634 -7.05 -41.86 113.97
CA THR A 634 -7.03 -42.05 115.44
C THR A 634 -5.61 -42.17 116.03
N ILE A 635 -5.50 -42.10 117.36
CA ILE A 635 -4.27 -42.23 118.16
C ILE A 635 -4.57 -43.15 119.35
N ILE A 636 -3.64 -44.04 119.74
CA ILE A 636 -3.83 -44.97 120.87
C ILE A 636 -2.75 -44.72 121.92
N VAL A 637 -3.12 -44.76 123.21
CA VAL A 637 -2.32 -44.45 124.40
C VAL A 637 -2.43 -45.60 125.42
N THR A 638 -1.34 -45.94 126.09
CA THR A 638 -1.23 -47.05 127.04
C THR A 638 -0.62 -46.58 128.38
N PRO A 639 -0.60 -47.41 129.45
CA PRO A 639 0.10 -47.06 130.70
C PRO A 639 1.60 -46.80 130.55
N GLU A 640 2.21 -47.28 129.46
CA GLU A 640 3.63 -47.14 129.15
C GLU A 640 3.92 -45.97 128.18
N THR A 641 2.89 -45.33 127.62
CA THR A 641 3.06 -44.17 126.73
C THR A 641 3.73 -43.01 127.50
N PRO A 642 4.87 -42.49 127.02
CA PRO A 642 5.52 -41.34 127.65
C PRO A 642 4.58 -40.14 127.73
N SER A 643 4.64 -39.37 128.82
CA SER A 643 3.69 -38.27 129.07
C SER A 643 3.74 -37.14 128.04
N GLY A 644 4.78 -37.05 127.21
CA GLY A 644 4.87 -36.13 126.08
C GLY A 644 4.23 -36.64 124.78
N ASP A 645 3.98 -37.94 124.66
CA ASP A 645 3.38 -38.58 123.48
C ASP A 645 1.85 -38.74 123.61
N VAL A 646 1.29 -38.39 124.78
CA VAL A 646 -0.17 -38.28 124.97
C VAL A 646 -0.67 -37.06 124.18
N PRO A 647 -1.65 -37.21 123.28
CA PRO A 647 -2.09 -36.13 122.42
C PRO A 647 -2.80 -35.03 123.24
N THR A 648 -2.38 -33.78 123.04
CA THR A 648 -2.92 -32.60 123.72
C THR A 648 -3.01 -31.42 122.74
N GLY A 649 -3.86 -30.44 123.05
CA GLY A 649 -4.10 -29.31 122.15
C GLY A 649 -5.03 -29.65 120.97
N PRO A 650 -5.06 -28.82 119.90
CA PRO A 650 -6.07 -28.86 118.85
C PRO A 650 -5.93 -30.05 117.90
N VAL A 651 -7.06 -30.57 117.40
CA VAL A 651 -7.08 -31.79 116.57
C VAL A 651 -6.97 -31.47 115.06
N PRO A 652 -6.26 -32.28 114.26
CA PRO A 652 -5.99 -31.96 112.85
C PRO A 652 -7.22 -31.79 111.95
N GLY A 653 -8.31 -32.51 112.21
CA GLY A 653 -9.54 -32.47 111.39
C GLY A 653 -10.56 -31.40 111.80
N ASP A 654 -10.39 -30.79 112.97
CA ASP A 654 -11.11 -29.59 113.38
C ASP A 654 -10.30 -28.83 114.44
N PRO A 655 -9.43 -27.89 114.02
CA PRO A 655 -8.58 -27.13 114.94
C PRO A 655 -9.32 -26.25 115.96
N SER A 656 -10.66 -26.20 115.94
CA SER A 656 -11.47 -25.57 117.00
C SER A 656 -11.71 -26.48 118.21
N LYS A 657 -11.49 -27.81 118.07
CA LYS A 657 -11.57 -28.79 119.16
C LYS A 657 -10.19 -29.21 119.63
N ASN A 658 -10.06 -29.47 120.93
CA ASN A 658 -8.87 -30.07 121.52
C ASN A 658 -9.10 -31.56 121.84
N TYR A 659 -8.02 -32.31 122.05
CA TYR A 659 -8.07 -33.64 122.67
C TYR A 659 -8.58 -33.58 124.13
N ASP A 660 -9.37 -34.58 124.52
CA ASP A 660 -9.87 -34.75 125.89
C ASP A 660 -8.75 -35.00 126.93
N HIS A 661 -9.06 -34.86 128.22
CA HIS A 661 -8.12 -35.17 129.30
C HIS A 661 -7.97 -36.68 129.54
N LEU A 662 -6.73 -37.14 129.74
CA LEU A 662 -6.42 -38.54 130.06
C LEU A 662 -6.56 -38.83 131.56
N ASP A 663 -7.53 -39.67 131.92
CA ASP A 663 -7.68 -40.23 133.27
C ASP A 663 -6.57 -41.22 133.63
N THR A 664 -6.45 -41.55 134.92
CA THR A 664 -5.51 -42.59 135.36
C THR A 664 -5.73 -43.92 134.64
N LEU A 665 -4.59 -44.51 134.26
CA LEU A 665 -4.45 -45.83 133.66
C LEU A 665 -3.87 -46.87 134.66
N THR A 666 -3.71 -46.53 135.95
CA THR A 666 -3.18 -47.45 137.00
C THR A 666 -3.72 -47.18 138.41
N LYS A 667 -3.91 -48.23 139.24
CA LYS A 667 -4.32 -48.17 140.67
C LYS A 667 -3.72 -49.34 141.48
N THR A 668 -3.42 -49.13 142.78
CA THR A 668 -2.80 -50.15 143.67
C THR A 668 -3.17 -50.02 145.17
N PRO A 669 -4.04 -50.87 145.76
CA PRO A 669 -4.32 -50.91 147.21
C PRO A 669 -3.30 -51.70 148.06
N THR A 670 -3.16 -51.37 149.36
CA THR A 670 -2.18 -51.98 150.29
C THR A 670 -2.70 -52.35 151.69
N ARG A 671 -2.09 -53.36 152.34
CA ARG A 671 -2.36 -53.75 153.74
C ARG A 671 -1.08 -53.96 154.54
N THR A 672 -1.06 -53.50 155.79
CA THR A 672 0.09 -53.57 156.70
C THR A 672 -0.22 -54.26 158.03
N ILE A 673 0.71 -55.08 158.54
CA ILE A 673 0.55 -55.89 159.77
C ILE A 673 1.77 -55.65 160.68
N THR A 674 1.54 -55.39 161.97
CA THR A 674 2.58 -55.03 162.96
C THR A 674 2.59 -55.96 164.18
N VAL A 675 3.65 -56.74 164.39
CA VAL A 675 3.85 -57.55 165.61
C VAL A 675 4.73 -56.80 166.61
N VAL A 676 4.41 -56.88 167.89
CA VAL A 676 5.27 -56.44 169.01
C VAL A 676 5.64 -57.66 169.86
N THR A 677 6.93 -57.90 170.10
CA THR A 677 7.44 -59.07 170.85
C THR A 677 7.38 -58.87 172.38
N PRO A 678 7.58 -59.91 173.21
CA PRO A 678 7.76 -59.78 174.65
C PRO A 678 8.87 -58.79 175.07
N SER A 679 9.94 -58.70 174.28
CA SER A 679 11.04 -57.75 174.47
C SER A 679 10.71 -56.30 174.03
N GLY A 680 9.49 -56.03 173.56
CA GLY A 680 9.04 -54.71 173.11
C GLY A 680 9.45 -54.34 171.67
N ALA A 681 10.26 -55.16 170.99
CA ALA A 681 10.65 -54.95 169.60
C ALA A 681 9.45 -55.10 168.64
N LYS A 682 9.51 -54.45 167.47
CA LYS A 682 8.42 -54.42 166.49
C LYS A 682 8.85 -54.95 165.13
N LEU A 683 7.94 -55.64 164.45
CA LEU A 683 8.08 -56.15 163.08
C LEU A 683 6.88 -55.69 162.24
N VAL A 684 7.11 -55.24 161.00
CA VAL A 684 6.07 -54.72 160.10
C VAL A 684 6.13 -55.44 158.73
N ILE A 685 4.97 -55.81 158.18
CA ILE A 685 4.82 -56.51 156.89
C ILE A 685 3.77 -55.77 156.06
N THR A 686 4.02 -55.52 154.76
CA THR A 686 3.05 -54.87 153.85
C THR A 686 2.78 -55.71 152.60
N GLN A 687 1.55 -55.66 152.09
CA GLN A 687 1.00 -56.48 150.99
C GLN A 687 0.28 -55.56 149.99
N LYS A 688 0.28 -55.85 148.67
CA LYS A 688 -0.32 -54.97 147.62
C LYS A 688 -0.83 -55.72 146.37
N VAL A 689 -1.70 -55.09 145.58
CA VAL A 689 -2.30 -55.58 144.31
C VAL A 689 -2.47 -54.43 143.32
N THR A 690 -2.32 -54.61 142.00
CA THR A 690 -2.33 -53.53 140.98
C THR A 690 -3.36 -53.75 139.85
N PHE A 691 -3.85 -52.69 139.19
CA PHE A 691 -4.75 -52.73 138.03
C PHE A 691 -4.37 -51.68 136.95
N THR A 692 -4.63 -51.94 135.66
CA THR A 692 -4.25 -51.10 134.49
C THR A 692 -5.31 -51.05 133.34
N ARG A 693 -5.26 -50.06 132.43
CA ARG A 693 -6.11 -49.96 131.20
C ARG A 693 -5.47 -49.08 130.08
N THR A 694 -6.03 -49.03 128.86
CA THR A 694 -5.57 -48.16 127.74
C THR A 694 -6.62 -47.11 127.33
N ALA A 695 -6.25 -46.19 126.41
CA ALA A 695 -7.11 -45.14 125.86
C ALA A 695 -6.91 -44.91 124.34
N THR A 696 -7.93 -44.40 123.64
CA THR A 696 -7.91 -44.10 122.20
C THR A 696 -8.56 -42.74 121.92
N PHE A 697 -7.92 -41.92 121.08
CA PHE A 697 -8.30 -40.57 120.69
C PHE A 697 -8.65 -40.46 119.19
N ASP A 698 -9.60 -39.59 118.86
CA ASP A 698 -10.07 -39.28 117.49
C ASP A 698 -9.45 -37.96 116.97
N LYS A 699 -8.88 -37.94 115.76
CA LYS A 699 -8.18 -36.77 115.17
C LYS A 699 -9.11 -35.70 114.54
N VAL A 700 -10.43 -35.90 114.55
CA VAL A 700 -11.47 -34.98 114.05
C VAL A 700 -12.41 -34.51 115.18
N THR A 701 -12.64 -35.35 116.20
CA THR A 701 -13.52 -35.03 117.34
C THR A 701 -12.79 -34.76 118.66
N GLY A 702 -11.53 -35.20 118.81
CA GLY A 702 -10.73 -35.06 120.04
C GLY A 702 -11.12 -35.99 121.18
N LYS A 703 -12.21 -36.75 121.04
CA LYS A 703 -12.77 -37.57 122.10
C LYS A 703 -11.84 -38.70 122.53
N VAL A 704 -11.74 -38.93 123.83
CA VAL A 704 -11.06 -40.10 124.41
C VAL A 704 -12.05 -41.22 124.73
N THR A 705 -11.63 -42.46 124.49
CA THR A 705 -12.34 -43.69 124.86
C THR A 705 -11.37 -44.63 125.57
N TYR A 706 -11.84 -45.42 126.55
CA TYR A 706 -10.96 -46.25 127.40
C TYR A 706 -11.25 -47.75 127.23
N SER A 707 -10.24 -48.58 127.46
CA SER A 707 -10.44 -50.03 127.64
C SER A 707 -10.95 -50.37 129.05
N GLU A 708 -11.44 -51.60 129.19
CA GLU A 708 -11.65 -52.23 130.49
C GLU A 708 -10.37 -52.32 131.33
N TRP A 709 -10.54 -52.43 132.65
CA TRP A 709 -9.45 -52.58 133.62
C TRP A 709 -8.98 -54.04 133.72
N LYS A 710 -7.66 -54.23 133.82
CA LYS A 710 -6.98 -55.52 133.93
C LYS A 710 -6.11 -55.56 135.20
N VAL A 711 -6.23 -56.63 136.01
CA VAL A 711 -5.41 -56.83 137.21
C VAL A 711 -3.99 -57.28 136.86
N ASP A 712 -3.02 -56.88 137.69
CA ASP A 712 -1.63 -57.30 137.68
C ASP A 712 -1.24 -57.89 139.04
N GLY A 713 -0.66 -59.09 139.02
CA GLY A 713 -0.25 -59.84 140.22
C GLY A 713 -1.36 -60.60 140.94
N ASN A 714 -1.20 -60.77 142.27
CA ASN A 714 -2.07 -61.57 143.12
C ASN A 714 -3.40 -60.84 143.41
N THR A 715 -4.52 -61.54 143.59
CA THR A 715 -5.86 -60.91 143.79
C THR A 715 -6.27 -60.72 145.26
N GLN A 716 -5.33 -60.91 146.18
CA GLN A 716 -5.55 -60.84 147.61
C GLN A 716 -4.28 -60.44 148.37
N TRP A 717 -4.46 -59.93 149.58
CA TRP A 717 -3.42 -59.85 150.60
C TRP A 717 -3.44 -61.15 151.43
N ASP A 718 -2.33 -61.87 151.50
CA ASP A 718 -2.27 -63.22 152.08
C ASP A 718 -2.27 -63.27 153.62
N ALA A 719 -2.59 -64.43 154.19
CA ALA A 719 -2.65 -64.64 155.65
C ALA A 719 -1.28 -64.58 156.32
N TYR A 720 -1.22 -64.11 157.58
CA TYR A 720 0.00 -63.95 158.36
C TYR A 720 -0.13 -64.59 159.75
N THR A 721 0.86 -65.35 160.20
CA THR A 721 0.86 -66.03 161.51
C THR A 721 1.89 -65.38 162.43
N ALA A 722 1.53 -65.13 163.70
CA ALA A 722 2.41 -64.54 164.68
C ALA A 722 3.40 -65.58 165.28
N PRO A 723 4.63 -65.16 165.68
CA PRO A 723 5.56 -66.01 166.41
C PRO A 723 5.03 -66.53 167.76
N THR A 724 5.76 -67.45 168.39
CA THR A 724 5.55 -67.88 169.79
C THR A 724 6.80 -67.62 170.62
N PHE A 725 6.63 -67.42 171.93
CA PHE A 725 7.71 -67.19 172.88
C PHE A 725 7.45 -68.00 174.15
N SER A 726 8.49 -68.61 174.73
CA SER A 726 8.31 -69.48 175.91
C SER A 726 7.89 -68.68 177.13
N GLY A 727 6.83 -69.14 177.83
CA GLY A 727 6.22 -68.40 178.94
C GLY A 727 5.47 -67.11 178.54
N TYR A 728 5.12 -66.95 177.26
CA TYR A 728 4.45 -65.76 176.73
C TYR A 728 3.39 -66.08 175.66
N THR A 729 2.11 -65.76 175.94
CA THR A 729 0.97 -65.98 175.04
C THR A 729 0.67 -64.74 174.18
N ALA A 730 0.33 -64.95 172.89
CA ALA A 730 0.06 -63.89 171.90
C ALA A 730 -1.38 -63.35 171.96
N SER A 731 -1.59 -62.07 171.61
CA SER A 731 -2.93 -61.43 171.52
C SER A 731 -3.74 -61.88 170.31
N GLN A 732 -3.06 -62.28 169.23
CA GLN A 732 -3.65 -62.83 168.01
C GLN A 732 -2.61 -63.74 167.36
N SER A 733 -2.88 -65.03 167.27
CA SER A 733 -1.94 -65.99 166.66
C SER A 733 -1.92 -65.92 165.13
N LYS A 734 -3.00 -65.41 164.48
CA LYS A 734 -3.10 -65.35 163.02
C LYS A 734 -4.03 -64.25 162.50
N VAL A 735 -3.61 -63.62 161.40
CA VAL A 735 -4.35 -62.68 160.55
C VAL A 735 -4.76 -63.42 159.27
N ALA A 736 -5.99 -63.19 158.78
CA ALA A 736 -6.54 -63.88 157.61
C ALA A 736 -6.12 -63.25 156.26
N ALA A 737 -6.29 -64.01 155.18
CA ALA A 737 -6.18 -63.48 153.82
C ALA A 737 -7.44 -62.68 153.45
N GLU A 738 -7.31 -61.73 152.53
CA GLU A 738 -8.34 -60.74 152.20
C GLU A 738 -8.27 -60.34 150.71
N LYS A 739 -9.36 -60.49 149.97
CA LYS A 739 -9.40 -60.20 148.52
C LYS A 739 -9.46 -58.70 148.24
N VAL A 740 -8.81 -58.30 147.14
CA VAL A 740 -8.61 -56.90 146.76
C VAL A 740 -9.22 -56.64 145.39
N SER A 741 -10.02 -55.58 145.28
CA SER A 741 -10.51 -55.02 144.02
C SER A 741 -9.80 -53.70 143.72
N VAL A 742 -10.08 -53.12 142.55
CA VAL A 742 -9.55 -51.81 142.12
C VAL A 742 -9.98 -50.64 143.02
N ASP A 743 -10.96 -50.84 143.91
CA ASP A 743 -11.49 -49.83 144.84
C ASP A 743 -11.46 -50.29 146.32
N THR A 744 -10.74 -51.37 146.64
CA THR A 744 -10.45 -51.74 148.04
C THR A 744 -9.59 -50.66 148.69
N ALA A 745 -9.91 -50.28 149.94
CA ALA A 745 -9.17 -49.29 150.72
C ALA A 745 -8.13 -49.92 151.65
N ASP A 746 -7.08 -49.18 151.97
CA ASP A 746 -5.89 -49.69 152.67
C ASP A 746 -6.16 -50.08 154.15
N SER A 747 -5.45 -51.11 154.63
CA SER A 747 -5.77 -51.83 155.89
C SER A 747 -4.57 -51.98 156.85
N ASN A 748 -4.80 -51.99 158.17
CA ASN A 748 -3.75 -51.96 159.21
C ASN A 748 -4.08 -52.83 160.46
N ILE A 749 -3.17 -53.71 160.90
CA ILE A 749 -3.41 -54.72 161.98
C ILE A 749 -2.22 -54.80 162.98
N LYS A 750 -2.44 -55.16 164.26
CA LYS A 750 -1.40 -55.21 165.32
C LYS A 750 -1.51 -56.40 166.32
N ILE A 751 -0.37 -56.93 166.79
CA ILE A 751 -0.26 -58.12 167.69
C ILE A 751 0.73 -57.87 168.86
N THR A 752 0.51 -58.44 170.07
CA THR A 752 1.34 -58.31 171.31
C THR A 752 1.39 -59.61 172.15
N TYR A 753 2.12 -59.68 173.30
CA TYR A 753 2.26 -60.90 174.15
C TYR A 753 2.19 -60.63 175.68
N LYS A 754 1.96 -61.67 176.53
CA LYS A 754 1.84 -61.59 178.01
C LYS A 754 2.30 -62.89 178.75
N GLN A 755 2.79 -62.79 180.00
CA GLN A 755 3.36 -63.85 180.88
C GLN A 755 2.37 -64.43 181.94
N ASP A 756 2.72 -65.58 182.56
CA ASP A 756 1.86 -66.49 183.37
C ASP A 756 2.34 -66.76 184.83
N GLU A 757 1.43 -67.08 185.79
CA GLU A 757 1.68 -67.27 187.25
C GLU A 757 0.75 -68.31 187.97
N VAL A 758 0.80 -68.42 189.32
CA VAL A 758 0.21 -69.48 190.20
C VAL A 758 -0.74 -68.85 191.29
N PRO A 759 -1.87 -69.46 191.74
CA PRO A 759 -3.19 -68.77 191.97
C PRO A 759 -3.55 -68.25 193.40
N THR A 760 -4.61 -67.40 193.69
CA THR A 760 -6.00 -67.34 193.08
C THR A 760 -6.77 -65.95 192.88
N PRO A 761 -7.61 -65.32 193.77
CA PRO A 761 -8.97 -64.79 193.37
C PRO A 761 -9.55 -63.37 193.79
N GLU A 762 -10.44 -62.80 192.92
CA GLU A 762 -11.76 -62.06 193.09
C GLU A 762 -12.00 -60.66 193.82
N PRO A 763 -13.08 -59.82 193.56
CA PRO A 763 -13.75 -59.28 192.28
C PRO A 763 -14.53 -57.83 192.23
N LYS A 764 -14.87 -57.14 191.05
CA LYS A 764 -16.01 -56.09 190.83
C LYS A 764 -16.12 -55.07 189.53
N PRO A 765 -17.01 -53.98 189.37
CA PRO A 765 -17.60 -53.39 188.05
C PRO A 765 -18.20 -51.87 187.77
N ASP A 766 -18.40 -51.38 186.48
CA ASP A 766 -19.57 -50.58 185.76
C ASP A 766 -19.85 -48.98 185.51
N LYS A 767 -20.55 -48.54 184.35
CA LYS A 767 -21.61 -47.43 184.03
C LYS A 767 -21.52 -46.08 183.05
N PRO A 768 -22.53 -45.10 182.75
CA PRO A 768 -22.84 -44.40 181.39
C PRO A 768 -23.24 -42.81 181.19
N ALA A 769 -23.71 -42.25 179.99
CA ALA A 769 -24.10 -40.77 179.65
C ALA A 769 -25.10 -40.38 178.40
N LYS A 770 -25.47 -39.08 178.00
CA LYS A 770 -26.48 -38.67 176.86
C LYS A 770 -26.49 -37.39 175.80
N PRO A 771 -27.30 -36.24 175.81
CA PRO A 771 -28.13 -35.61 174.64
C PRO A 771 -27.97 -34.11 174.01
N ASN A 772 -28.91 -33.49 173.18
CA ASN A 772 -28.74 -32.33 172.14
C ASN A 772 -29.97 -31.43 171.53
N LYS A 773 -29.79 -30.17 170.93
CA LYS A 773 -30.29 -29.55 169.57
C LYS A 773 -31.07 -28.13 169.38
N GLU A 774 -30.73 -27.20 168.40
CA GLU A 774 -31.62 -26.15 167.69
C GLU A 774 -31.20 -25.45 166.29
N SER A 775 -31.45 -24.13 165.93
CA SER A 775 -31.83 -23.58 164.53
C SER A 775 -31.25 -22.21 163.87
N GLU A 776 -31.63 -21.93 162.57
CA GLU A 776 -31.88 -20.64 161.75
C GLU A 776 -30.92 -19.69 160.88
N LYS A 777 -31.48 -19.22 159.71
CA LYS A 777 -31.48 -17.92 158.89
C LYS A 777 -30.32 -17.19 158.11
N LYS A 778 -30.64 -16.71 156.86
CA LYS A 778 -30.32 -15.41 156.11
C LYS A 778 -30.74 -15.48 154.59
N HIS A 779 -30.97 -14.48 153.69
CA HIS A 779 -31.06 -12.98 153.61
C HIS A 779 -29.84 -12.22 152.96
N ASN A 780 -29.89 -11.18 152.07
CA ASN A 780 -30.92 -10.51 151.19
C ASN A 780 -30.26 -9.48 150.17
N HIS A 781 -31.07 -8.76 149.33
CA HIS A 781 -30.84 -7.55 148.47
C HIS A 781 -30.52 -7.76 146.96
N SER A 782 -30.99 -6.92 146.00
CA SER A 782 -31.83 -5.69 146.03
C SER A 782 -32.81 -5.57 144.82
N LYS A 783 -33.65 -4.51 144.78
CA LYS A 783 -34.58 -4.17 143.67
C LYS A 783 -34.71 -2.65 143.45
N ALA A 784 -34.84 -2.26 142.18
CA ALA A 784 -35.59 -1.10 141.65
C ALA A 784 -35.09 0.37 141.80
N ASN A 785 -35.68 1.22 140.94
CA ASN A 785 -35.90 2.67 141.00
C ASN A 785 -34.82 3.71 140.55
N LYS A 786 -35.01 4.20 139.31
CA LYS A 786 -35.55 5.56 138.99
C LYS A 786 -34.62 6.80 139.04
N LYS A 787 -34.93 7.77 138.17
CA LYS A 787 -34.26 9.06 137.86
C LYS A 787 -33.00 8.92 136.95
N GLY A 788 -32.74 9.76 135.95
CA GLY A 788 -33.56 10.81 135.30
C GLY A 788 -33.11 12.25 135.57
N TYR A 789 -32.95 13.03 134.48
CA TYR A 789 -32.34 14.37 134.39
C TYR A 789 -30.82 14.38 134.70
N ASP A 790 -29.97 15.27 134.16
CA ASP A 790 -30.24 16.46 133.33
C ASP A 790 -29.08 16.81 132.37
N SER A 791 -29.31 17.82 131.52
CA SER A 791 -28.35 18.83 131.03
C SER A 791 -27.40 18.52 129.84
N ASN A 792 -27.40 19.50 128.91
CA ASN A 792 -26.27 20.02 128.10
C ASN A 792 -25.48 19.02 127.21
N ASN A 793 -25.45 19.15 125.87
CA ASN A 793 -25.14 20.39 125.15
C ASN A 793 -25.64 20.45 123.68
N ASN A 794 -25.91 21.68 123.22
CA ASN A 794 -25.90 22.14 121.81
C ASN A 794 -24.41 22.31 121.36
N PRO A 795 -24.01 22.48 120.07
CA PRO A 795 -24.81 22.99 118.97
C PRO A 795 -24.61 22.37 117.57
N LYS A 796 -25.31 22.96 116.59
CA LYS A 796 -24.99 22.92 115.16
C LYS A 796 -23.66 23.60 114.82
N TYR A 797 -23.14 23.22 113.65
CA TYR A 797 -22.30 23.98 112.71
C TYR A 797 -20.78 24.15 112.94
N GLU A 798 -20.09 24.07 111.78
CA GLU A 798 -18.79 24.62 111.38
C GLU A 798 -17.48 24.11 112.01
N GLY A 799 -16.42 24.15 111.15
CA GLY A 799 -15.07 24.51 111.60
C GLY A 799 -13.93 23.56 111.24
N MET A 800 -13.16 23.88 110.20
CA MET A 800 -11.71 23.61 110.23
C MET A 800 -11.05 24.49 111.30
N PRO A 801 -9.82 24.16 111.76
CA PRO A 801 -8.80 25.22 111.71
C PRO A 801 -7.37 24.76 111.38
N THR A 802 -6.77 25.43 110.38
CA THR A 802 -5.35 25.90 110.30
C THR A 802 -4.17 24.92 110.41
N GLY A 803 -3.05 25.12 109.70
CA GLY A 803 -2.73 26.11 108.65
C GLY A 803 -1.26 26.58 108.63
N ARG A 804 -0.86 27.26 107.52
CA ARG A 804 0.52 27.80 107.23
C ARG A 804 1.55 26.69 106.98
N ASN A 805 2.65 26.85 106.21
CA ASN A 805 3.29 27.96 105.47
C ASN A 805 4.12 27.28 104.32
N LYS A 806 4.38 27.81 103.12
CA LYS A 806 5.13 29.04 102.75
C LYS A 806 5.20 29.19 101.20
N ARG A 807 5.85 30.27 100.72
CA ARG A 807 6.33 30.55 99.33
C ARG A 807 7.00 29.33 98.66
N ALA A 808 7.11 29.19 97.32
CA ALA A 808 7.02 30.13 96.18
C ALA A 808 6.43 29.40 94.92
N ASN A 809 6.49 29.84 93.64
CA ASN A 809 7.13 30.98 92.95
C ASN A 809 6.40 31.32 91.60
N GLY A 810 6.89 32.34 90.86
CA GLY A 810 6.71 32.49 89.39
C GLY A 810 7.96 32.02 88.59
N PRO A 811 8.13 32.35 87.28
CA PRO A 811 7.45 33.38 86.46
C PRO A 811 6.30 32.82 85.59
N VAL A 812 5.33 33.55 85.01
CA VAL A 812 5.10 35.00 84.72
C VAL A 812 5.41 35.46 83.27
N LYS A 813 4.31 35.60 82.49
CA LYS A 813 3.98 36.61 81.44
C LYS A 813 4.69 36.67 80.07
N ALA A 814 3.85 36.99 79.07
CA ALA A 814 4.06 37.97 77.97
C ALA A 814 5.09 37.63 76.87
N ALA A 815 5.13 38.31 75.72
CA ALA A 815 4.08 38.93 74.88
C ALA A 815 4.70 39.24 73.48
N ASP A 816 3.89 39.85 72.62
CA ASP A 816 4.11 40.42 71.27
C ASP A 816 5.52 40.90 70.83
N ALA A 817 5.63 41.12 69.50
CA ALA A 817 6.64 41.89 68.75
C ALA A 817 7.97 41.20 68.32
N GLU A 818 7.91 40.61 67.11
CA GLU A 818 8.57 41.11 65.88
C GLU A 818 10.12 41.33 65.78
N SER A 819 10.62 41.02 64.57
CA SER A 819 11.96 41.30 64.00
C SER A 819 13.13 40.38 64.44
N GLY A 820 14.17 40.13 63.62
CA GLY A 820 14.43 40.51 62.22
C GLY A 820 14.83 39.28 61.36
N LYS A 821 14.61 39.20 60.04
CA LYS A 821 14.93 40.13 58.92
C LYS A 821 16.33 39.89 58.31
N ARG A 822 16.38 38.96 57.33
CA ARG A 822 17.24 38.94 56.12
C ARG A 822 16.59 37.95 55.12
N THR A 823 15.95 38.34 54.01
CA THR A 823 16.47 38.90 52.73
C THR A 823 17.46 37.97 52.03
N ILE A 824 17.37 37.64 50.73
CA ILE A 824 16.48 38.03 49.61
C ILE A 824 16.55 36.90 48.54
N GLY A 825 15.58 36.65 47.64
CA GLY A 825 14.31 37.33 47.43
C GLY A 825 13.46 36.76 46.26
N LYS A 826 12.72 37.65 45.59
CA LYS A 826 11.76 37.43 44.47
C LYS A 826 12.44 36.93 43.16
N ALA A 827 11.73 36.44 42.13
CA ALA A 827 10.35 36.74 41.70
C ALA A 827 9.57 35.51 41.18
N GLU A 828 8.28 35.36 41.51
CA GLU A 828 7.09 35.72 40.69
C GLU A 828 6.94 34.87 39.42
N ARG A 829 6.17 33.76 39.46
CA ARG A 829 4.68 33.63 39.43
C ARG A 829 4.00 34.04 38.11
N LYS A 830 3.52 33.00 37.42
CA LYS A 830 2.23 32.87 36.71
C LYS A 830 1.92 33.76 35.49
N GLN A 831 1.64 33.06 34.39
CA GLN A 831 0.39 33.12 33.59
C GLN A 831 -0.19 34.50 33.26
N LEU A 832 -0.19 34.84 31.97
CA LEU A 832 -1.44 34.74 31.20
C LEU A 832 -1.15 34.44 29.72
N ALA A 833 -2.19 34.07 28.97
CA ALA A 833 -2.11 33.78 27.55
C ALA A 833 -2.64 34.95 26.70
N ASN A 834 -2.40 34.80 25.39
CA ASN A 834 -3.30 35.15 24.28
C ASN A 834 -3.06 36.46 23.50
N LYS A 835 -3.35 36.37 22.19
CA LYS A 835 -3.40 37.40 21.14
C LYS A 835 -2.10 38.14 20.76
N LEU A 836 -1.64 37.89 19.53
CA LEU A 836 -1.69 38.94 18.50
C LEU A 836 -1.99 38.33 17.12
N ASN A 837 -2.66 39.10 16.26
CA ASN A 837 -3.07 38.67 14.91
C ASN A 837 -2.61 39.73 13.90
N ALA A 838 -1.78 39.37 12.92
CA ALA A 838 -1.27 40.30 11.92
C ALA A 838 -0.84 39.63 10.60
N LYS A 839 -1.57 39.95 9.52
CA LYS A 839 -1.08 40.09 8.14
C LYS A 839 -1.23 41.60 7.80
N PRO A 840 -0.52 42.21 6.82
CA PRO A 840 -0.43 41.64 5.47
C PRO A 840 0.81 41.98 4.60
N LYS A 841 0.78 41.43 3.38
CA LYS A 841 1.38 41.91 2.11
C LYS A 841 2.88 41.65 1.82
N SER A 842 3.14 41.75 0.52
CA SER A 842 4.19 41.16 -0.31
C SER A 842 5.26 42.16 -0.74
N VAL A 843 6.44 41.64 -1.14
CA VAL A 843 7.18 42.09 -2.33
C VAL A 843 7.69 40.85 -3.09
N GLN A 844 7.94 41.02 -4.38
CA GLN A 844 8.37 40.01 -5.35
C GLN A 844 9.92 39.79 -5.36
N ASP A 845 10.36 38.92 -6.27
CA ASP A 845 11.69 38.85 -6.91
C ASP A 845 12.93 38.47 -6.07
N LEU A 846 13.43 37.25 -6.33
CA LEU A 846 14.74 37.05 -6.95
C LEU A 846 14.75 35.74 -7.76
N LEU A 847 15.48 35.72 -8.88
CA LEU A 847 15.46 34.64 -9.88
C LEU A 847 16.40 33.47 -9.52
N PRO A 848 16.08 32.21 -9.92
CA PRO A 848 17.03 31.11 -9.84
C PRO A 848 18.14 31.24 -10.89
N GLN A 849 19.40 31.02 -10.50
CA GLN A 849 20.52 30.95 -11.45
C GLN A 849 20.62 29.57 -12.12
N THR A 850 21.16 29.58 -13.35
CA THR A 850 21.23 28.44 -14.26
C THR A 850 22.60 27.75 -14.27
N GLY A 851 22.58 26.42 -14.36
CA GLY A 851 23.45 25.71 -15.31
C GLY A 851 24.66 24.97 -14.76
N SER A 852 24.65 23.64 -14.93
CA SER A 852 25.85 22.83 -15.14
C SER A 852 25.48 21.62 -16.01
N GLU A 853 26.03 21.53 -17.22
CA GLU A 853 25.82 20.37 -18.11
C GLU A 853 26.49 19.11 -17.54
N HIS A 854 25.89 17.94 -17.76
CA HIS A 854 26.64 16.68 -17.80
C HIS A 854 26.37 15.95 -19.11
N LYS A 855 27.44 15.68 -19.85
CA LYS A 855 27.41 15.13 -21.21
C LYS A 855 27.47 13.60 -21.18
N HIS A 856 26.66 12.95 -22.00
CA HIS A 856 26.79 11.51 -22.25
C HIS A 856 28.07 11.23 -23.04
N THR A 857 29.04 10.55 -22.45
CA THR A 857 30.22 10.02 -23.14
C THR A 857 30.02 8.55 -23.51
N LEU A 858 30.10 8.23 -24.80
CA LEU A 858 30.15 6.84 -25.28
C LEU A 858 31.42 6.14 -24.77
N GLY A 859 31.25 5.04 -24.03
CA GLY A 859 32.33 4.14 -23.64
C GLY A 859 32.45 2.95 -24.59
N LEU A 860 33.39 3.01 -25.52
CA LEU A 860 33.58 1.98 -26.56
C LEU A 860 34.74 1.06 -26.16
N ILE A 861 34.41 -0.13 -25.61
CA ILE A 861 35.37 -1.22 -25.38
C ILE A 861 34.75 -2.52 -25.89
N GLY A 862 35.47 -3.25 -26.75
CA GLY A 862 35.03 -4.52 -27.31
C GLY A 862 36.18 -5.50 -27.50
N THR A 863 36.22 -6.53 -26.67
CA THR A 863 37.05 -7.75 -26.75
C THR A 863 36.52 -8.76 -25.73
N LEU A 864 36.53 -10.08 -25.91
CA LEU A 864 36.51 -10.97 -27.09
C LEU A 864 36.43 -12.41 -26.51
N LEU A 865 35.81 -13.37 -27.20
CA LEU A 865 35.81 -14.82 -26.88
C LEU A 865 35.03 -15.24 -25.60
N ALA A 866 34.48 -16.45 -25.49
CA ALA A 866 34.05 -17.43 -26.51
C ALA A 866 33.16 -18.53 -25.88
N GLY A 867 32.41 -19.25 -26.72
CA GLY A 867 32.06 -20.65 -26.48
C GLY A 867 30.59 -20.96 -26.17
N LEU A 868 30.08 -21.99 -26.87
CA LEU A 868 28.87 -22.78 -26.60
C LEU A 868 27.50 -22.04 -26.73
N GLY A 869 26.45 -22.62 -27.33
CA GLY A 869 26.43 -23.85 -28.14
C GLY A 869 25.09 -24.59 -28.17
N TRP A 870 24.20 -24.22 -29.11
CA TRP A 870 22.95 -24.94 -29.51
C TRP A 870 21.88 -25.03 -28.39
N ILE A 871 20.57 -24.89 -28.64
CA ILE A 871 19.70 -25.76 -29.46
C ILE A 871 18.44 -24.97 -29.86
N SER A 872 17.93 -25.21 -31.07
CA SER A 872 16.64 -24.69 -31.55
C SER A 872 15.49 -25.64 -31.19
N LEU A 873 14.29 -25.11 -30.92
CA LEU A 873 13.04 -25.90 -31.05
C LEU A 873 11.81 -25.00 -31.26
N LEU A 874 11.04 -25.28 -32.31
CA LEU A 874 9.68 -24.75 -32.52
C LEU A 874 8.65 -25.77 -32.00
N GLY A 875 7.48 -25.27 -31.57
CA GLY A 875 6.33 -26.09 -31.16
C GLY A 875 5.18 -25.17 -30.73
N VAL A 876 4.38 -24.61 -31.65
CA VAL A 876 3.28 -25.27 -32.38
C VAL A 876 2.14 -25.69 -31.45
N GLU A 877 1.17 -24.78 -31.36
CA GLU A 877 -0.27 -24.96 -31.11
C GLU A 877 -0.79 -26.41 -31.04
N LYS A 878 -1.48 -26.76 -29.96
CA LYS A 878 -2.48 -27.83 -30.00
C LYS A 878 -3.66 -27.57 -29.07
N ARG A 879 -4.83 -27.35 -29.68
CA ARG A 879 -6.12 -27.23 -28.99
C ARG A 879 -6.54 -28.60 -28.45
N LYS A 880 -7.15 -28.63 -27.26
CA LYS A 880 -8.16 -29.63 -26.89
C LYS A 880 -9.41 -28.90 -26.39
N LYS A 881 -10.57 -29.50 -26.66
CA LYS A 881 -11.89 -29.05 -26.20
C LYS A 881 -12.30 -29.90 -25.00
N LYS A 882 -13.24 -29.34 -24.20
CA LYS A 882 -14.30 -30.05 -23.46
C LYS A 882 -13.84 -30.92 -22.27
N ASP A 883 -14.68 -31.20 -21.28
CA ASP A 883 -16.12 -30.90 -21.10
C ASP A 883 -16.42 -30.17 -19.78
N GLU A 884 -17.69 -29.79 -19.59
CA GLU A 884 -18.32 -29.02 -18.49
C GLU A 884 -17.95 -27.52 -18.39
#